data_AF-H0EUE2-F1
#
_entry.id   AF-H0EUE2-F1
#
_cell.length_a   1.000
_cell.length_b   1.000
_cell.length_c   1.000
_cell.angle_alpha   90.00
_cell.angle_beta   90.00
_cell.angle_gamma   90.00
#
_symmetry.space_group_name_H-M   'P 1'
#
loop_
_entity.id
_entity.type
_entity.pdbx_description
1 polymer ?
#
loop_
_entity_poly.entity_id
_entity_poly.type
_entity_poly.pdbx_seq_one_letter_code
_entity_poly.pdbx_strand_id
1 'polypeptide(L)'
;MPNFGDTPVNIDSSIIKSAKAIMQLGLENLVDSIKTKATPLPVALVGGAAALCQSPLRGTSKVLHHEYASVANAIGAARAKLSTTVDKIVPIENGRSSGEDEKILESIISEANRTCVKKGASRDSVKIIFQELVALPYIANKVRAYVQVVGELDRSTPKATDIGVQIPSTTTFAGSNVTATNSSPSTDWTFINTPSQSNHPTTIDLKEPSAIDAYKPKITNGTWHISPTDLSFLSTGTYILGCGGGGSPYLTTLEAHSCLQRGESLRITDISAVPSNSLLLPVVCLGSPIIGIERPGGNLSQDALTNMLAHLDKKSFSAIICVEVGGANGMMNLIVGSSHNVPIIDGDLMGRAFPSFEKITPYVFSSGDINELLPVSMSSGDGTDFIMTHAKDLKMVDRTLRALLVEMGCAAGMVQRPMSGKEMAETGVLRSHSLAWRLGRAVARCKASQSIGEVGSAVVNEFGGEGAAREIFGGKIVGSEERIVGGQSYGEVRIRGSQISKQHREGTEKEDEVLRVVFNNENLIAELQSSSNKPKILATVPSLIIILDALTGTALGVPEYRFGLKVLVLVAAPSPIWTSERGLEIAGPKAFGVIMFAIQTTNKILHQKSIHLNPPTQTLINPTHPIPSPPTSIHPLDQNPHSLRTLSTTPGGYQRARLEGCRFHAKTPRDLIRELT
;
A
#
# COMPACT_ATOMS: atom_id res chain seq x y z
N MET A 1 9.68 33.99 49.17
CA MET A 1 9.93 33.23 47.93
C MET A 1 11.30 33.65 47.41
N PRO A 2 12.18 32.74 47.00
CA PRO A 2 13.43 33.11 46.34
C PRO A 2 13.09 33.83 45.02
N ASN A 3 13.70 35.00 44.79
CA ASN A 3 13.55 35.77 43.56
C ASN A 3 14.20 35.00 42.40
N PHE A 4 13.42 34.34 41.57
CA PHE A 4 13.89 33.83 40.29
C PHE A 4 14.13 35.03 39.35
N GLY A 5 15.39 35.32 39.01
CA GLY A 5 15.72 36.21 37.88
C GLY A 5 16.76 37.32 38.11
N ASP A 6 17.12 37.65 39.35
CA ASP A 6 17.96 38.83 39.63
C ASP A 6 19.47 38.55 39.75
N THR A 7 19.87 37.27 39.78
CA THR A 7 21.29 36.89 39.79
C THR A 7 21.75 36.61 38.35
N PRO A 8 22.78 37.30 37.84
CA PRO A 8 23.36 36.99 36.55
C PRO A 8 23.84 35.54 36.54
N VAL A 9 23.19 34.70 35.74
CA VAL A 9 23.60 33.30 35.58
C VAL A 9 24.80 33.28 34.64
N ASN A 10 25.98 32.97 35.16
CA ASN A 10 27.19 32.81 34.35
C ASN A 10 27.18 31.42 33.70
N ILE A 11 26.57 31.32 32.52
CA ILE A 11 26.53 30.09 31.72
C ILE A 11 27.66 30.17 30.70
N ASP A 12 28.44 29.09 30.59
CA ASP A 12 29.51 28.98 29.60
C ASP A 12 28.97 29.24 28.18
N SER A 13 29.68 30.07 27.43
CA SER A 13 29.37 30.42 26.04
C SER A 13 29.22 29.19 25.11
N SER A 14 29.96 28.11 25.39
CA SER A 14 29.89 26.85 24.66
C SER A 14 28.54 26.14 24.86
N ILE A 15 28.01 26.16 26.08
CA ILE A 15 26.69 25.60 26.41
C ILE A 15 25.60 26.41 25.70
N ILE A 16 25.69 27.74 25.72
CA ILE A 16 24.74 28.62 25.02
C ILE A 16 24.76 28.35 23.52
N LYS A 17 25.95 28.22 22.92
CA LYS A 17 26.11 27.93 21.49
C LYS A 17 25.51 26.58 21.11
N SER A 18 25.81 25.53 21.87
CA SER A 18 25.27 24.19 21.66
C SER A 18 23.76 24.15 21.83
N ALA A 19 23.22 24.76 22.89
CA ALA A 19 21.77 24.83 23.12
C ALA A 19 21.05 25.55 21.98
N LYS A 20 21.60 26.68 21.50
CA LYS A 20 21.04 27.39 20.35
C LYS A 20 21.07 26.58 19.06
N ALA A 21 22.15 25.84 18.79
CA ALA A 21 22.24 24.96 17.62
C ALA A 21 21.19 23.84 17.67
N ILE A 22 20.99 23.22 18.84
CA ILE A 22 19.97 22.19 19.04
C ILE A 22 18.56 22.77 18.85
N MET A 23 18.27 23.95 19.41
CA MET A 23 16.99 24.62 19.23
C MET A 23 16.71 24.96 17.76
N GLN A 24 17.73 25.47 17.04
CA GLN A 24 17.61 25.78 15.63
C GLN A 24 17.34 24.53 14.79
N LEU A 25 18.13 23.47 14.98
CA LEU A 25 17.93 22.20 14.28
C LEU A 25 16.55 21.59 14.58
N GLY A 26 16.10 21.66 15.84
CA GLY A 26 14.77 21.21 16.25
C GLY A 26 13.64 21.98 15.55
N LEU A 27 13.76 23.31 15.45
CA LEU A 27 12.80 24.16 14.74
C LEU A 27 12.82 23.89 13.24
N GLU A 28 13.98 23.75 12.62
CA GLU A 28 14.11 23.45 11.19
C GLU A 28 13.50 22.07 10.86
N ASN A 29 13.74 21.07 11.71
CA ASN A 29 13.11 19.75 11.60
C ASN A 29 11.58 19.82 11.78
N LEU A 30 11.08 20.63 12.71
CA LEU A 30 9.65 20.83 12.92
C LEU A 30 9.01 21.52 11.71
N VAL A 31 9.59 22.61 11.23
CA VAL A 31 9.16 23.32 10.02
C VAL A 31 9.12 22.36 8.84
N ASP A 32 10.15 21.55 8.68
CA ASP A 32 10.25 20.58 7.60
C ASP A 32 9.22 19.45 7.70
N SER A 33 8.80 19.09 8.92
CA SER A 33 7.74 18.10 9.18
C SER A 33 6.32 18.60 8.93
N ILE A 34 6.07 19.91 9.08
CA ILE A 34 4.73 20.50 8.91
C ILE A 34 4.43 20.80 7.44
N LYS A 35 5.47 21.01 6.62
CA LYS A 35 5.30 21.33 5.20
C LYS A 35 4.56 20.22 4.46
N THR A 36 3.59 20.63 3.66
CA THR A 36 2.90 19.75 2.71
C THR A 36 3.55 19.75 1.32
N LYS A 37 4.51 20.65 1.06
CA LYS A 37 5.26 20.78 -0.20
C LYS A 37 6.70 21.23 0.07
N ALA A 38 7.60 21.01 -0.88
CA ALA A 38 9.01 21.40 -0.79
C ALA A 38 9.23 22.92 -0.74
N THR A 39 8.24 23.72 -1.16
CA THR A 39 8.33 25.17 -1.23
C THR A 39 8.59 25.80 0.13
N PRO A 40 9.55 26.74 0.27
CA PRO A 40 9.77 27.47 1.51
C PRO A 40 8.52 28.27 1.92
N LEU A 41 8.09 28.13 3.18
CA LEU A 41 6.92 28.81 3.73
C LEU A 41 7.31 29.86 4.77
N PRO A 42 6.52 30.94 4.93
CA PRO A 42 6.73 31.88 6.03
C PRO A 42 6.39 31.20 7.36
N VAL A 43 7.22 31.40 8.39
CA VAL A 43 7.01 30.84 9.73
C VAL A 43 6.82 31.99 10.72
N ALA A 44 5.78 31.90 11.56
CA ALA A 44 5.59 32.79 12.69
C ALA A 44 6.02 32.08 13.98
N LEU A 45 7.03 32.61 14.66
CA LEU A 45 7.48 32.09 15.94
C LEU A 45 6.68 32.76 17.07
N VAL A 46 6.04 31.94 17.89
CA VAL A 46 5.16 32.38 18.99
C VAL A 46 5.52 31.70 20.30
N GLY A 47 5.03 32.24 21.42
CA GLY A 47 5.37 31.83 22.78
C GLY A 47 6.52 32.64 23.37
N GLY A 48 6.66 32.63 24.70
CA GLY A 48 7.66 33.44 25.42
C GLY A 48 9.11 33.11 25.04
N ALA A 49 9.38 31.86 24.63
CA ALA A 49 10.70 31.42 24.20
C ALA A 49 11.03 31.79 22.73
N ALA A 50 10.10 32.39 21.96
CA ALA A 50 10.34 32.75 20.56
C ALA A 50 11.51 33.74 20.39
N ALA A 51 11.81 34.55 21.42
CA ALA A 51 12.95 35.46 21.43
C ALA A 51 14.32 34.74 21.48
N LEU A 52 14.35 33.46 21.86
CA LEU A 52 15.57 32.65 21.93
C LEU A 52 15.93 32.00 20.59
N CYS A 53 14.99 31.99 19.64
CA CYS A 53 15.13 31.33 18.36
C CYS A 53 15.92 32.20 17.37
N GLN A 54 16.82 31.58 16.61
CA GLN A 54 17.58 32.28 15.58
C GLN A 54 16.82 32.33 14.25
N SER A 55 17.08 33.38 13.48
CA SER A 55 16.65 33.53 12.08
C SER A 55 17.86 33.84 11.20
N PRO A 56 17.92 33.35 9.95
CA PRO A 56 16.89 32.60 9.23
C PRO A 56 16.81 31.12 9.64
N LEU A 57 15.64 30.51 9.43
CA LEU A 57 15.45 29.06 9.57
C LEU A 57 15.47 28.40 8.19
N ARG A 58 16.22 27.31 8.06
CA ARG A 58 16.29 26.57 6.80
C ARG A 58 14.92 26.14 6.30
N GLY A 59 14.70 26.31 5.00
CA GLY A 59 13.46 25.95 4.35
C GLY A 59 12.29 26.88 4.68
N THR A 60 12.52 28.02 5.33
CA THR A 60 11.51 29.08 5.46
C THR A 60 11.75 30.16 4.41
N SER A 61 10.68 30.81 3.94
CA SER A 61 10.81 32.00 3.08
C SER A 61 11.08 33.26 3.90
N LYS A 62 10.54 33.31 5.13
CA LYS A 62 10.81 34.33 6.14
C LYS A 62 10.43 33.82 7.52
N VAL A 63 11.08 34.37 8.55
CA VAL A 63 10.73 34.15 9.96
C VAL A 63 10.12 35.44 10.50
N LEU A 64 8.89 35.36 11.02
CA LEU A 64 8.14 36.47 11.58
C LEU A 64 8.17 36.42 13.10
N HIS A 65 8.66 37.49 13.72
CA HIS A 65 8.55 37.75 15.14
C HIS A 65 7.55 38.87 15.37
N HIS A 66 6.45 38.57 16.06
CA HIS A 66 5.43 39.55 16.40
C HIS A 66 5.64 40.05 17.84
N GLU A 67 5.38 41.33 18.11
CA GLU A 67 5.48 41.92 19.46
C GLU A 67 4.70 41.11 20.51
N TYR A 68 3.45 40.74 20.19
CA TYR A 68 2.61 39.88 21.03
C TYR A 68 2.86 38.37 20.90
N ALA A 69 4.02 37.93 20.40
CA ALA A 69 4.34 36.50 20.26
C ALA A 69 4.17 35.72 21.58
N SER A 70 4.57 36.31 22.71
CA SER A 70 4.50 35.68 24.04
C SER A 70 3.08 35.30 24.48
N VAL A 71 2.07 35.98 23.96
CA VAL A 71 0.64 35.79 24.29
C VAL A 71 -0.20 35.33 23.10
N ALA A 72 0.42 34.93 21.99
CA ALA A 72 -0.27 34.60 20.74
C ALA A 72 -1.34 33.52 20.92
N ASN A 73 -1.11 32.51 21.75
CA ASN A 73 -2.09 31.46 22.04
C ASN A 73 -3.34 32.02 22.75
N ALA A 74 -3.15 32.95 23.69
CA ALA A 74 -4.26 33.62 24.37
C ALA A 74 -5.07 34.49 23.41
N ILE A 75 -4.38 35.20 22.50
CA ILE A 75 -5.03 35.97 21.42
C ILE A 75 -5.82 35.03 20.50
N GLY A 76 -5.25 33.89 20.12
CA GLY A 76 -5.91 32.89 19.29
C GLY A 76 -7.18 32.35 19.93
N ALA A 77 -7.11 31.99 21.22
CA ALA A 77 -8.27 31.53 21.99
C ALA A 77 -9.34 32.63 22.13
N ALA A 78 -8.94 33.88 22.40
CA ALA A 78 -9.87 35.00 22.53
C ALA A 78 -10.55 35.40 21.21
N ARG A 79 -9.93 35.09 20.06
CA ARG A 79 -10.45 35.36 18.71
C ARG A 79 -11.09 34.15 18.04
N ALA A 80 -11.18 33.00 18.71
CA ALA A 80 -11.73 31.78 18.15
C ALA A 80 -13.19 31.99 17.71
N LYS A 81 -13.50 31.51 16.51
CA LYS A 81 -14.84 31.52 15.94
C LYS A 81 -15.49 30.15 16.09
N LEU A 82 -16.81 30.10 16.12
CA LEU A 82 -17.54 28.84 16.09
C LEU A 82 -17.44 28.23 14.70
N SER A 83 -17.03 26.96 14.60
CA SER A 83 -16.85 26.24 13.33
C SER A 83 -17.84 25.09 13.22
N THR A 84 -18.35 24.86 12.00
CA THR A 84 -19.14 23.69 11.65
C THR A 84 -18.75 23.17 10.28
N THR A 85 -18.68 21.85 10.16
CA THR A 85 -18.39 21.14 8.91
C THR A 85 -19.54 20.21 8.59
N VAL A 86 -19.92 20.14 7.31
CA VAL A 86 -20.87 19.18 6.74
C VAL A 86 -20.18 18.46 5.58
N ASP A 87 -20.17 17.13 5.61
CA ASP A 87 -19.54 16.26 4.61
C ASP A 87 -20.52 15.13 4.24
N LYS A 88 -21.01 15.14 3.00
CA LYS A 88 -22.08 14.23 2.54
C LYS A 88 -21.88 13.80 1.10
N ILE A 89 -22.37 12.60 0.77
CA ILE A 89 -22.50 12.13 -0.62
C ILE A 89 -23.95 12.39 -1.06
N VAL A 90 -24.13 13.09 -2.17
CA VAL A 90 -25.42 13.56 -2.68
C VAL A 90 -25.65 13.02 -4.10
N PRO A 91 -26.86 12.50 -4.42
CA PRO A 91 -27.21 12.11 -5.78
C PRO A 91 -27.42 13.32 -6.71
N ILE A 92 -27.18 13.11 -8.00
CA ILE A 92 -27.39 14.04 -9.11
C ILE A 92 -28.48 13.44 -9.99
N GLU A 93 -29.66 14.07 -10.05
CA GLU A 93 -30.81 13.43 -10.70
C GLU A 93 -30.78 13.55 -12.24
N ASN A 94 -30.14 14.58 -12.83
CA ASN A 94 -30.17 14.80 -14.29
C ASN A 94 -28.79 15.02 -14.96
N GLY A 95 -27.72 14.46 -14.38
CA GLY A 95 -26.35 14.61 -14.89
C GLY A 95 -25.71 15.96 -14.55
N ARG A 96 -24.38 16.09 -14.73
CA ARG A 96 -23.62 17.29 -14.36
C ARG A 96 -23.97 18.49 -15.25
N SER A 97 -24.94 19.27 -14.81
CA SER A 97 -25.17 20.64 -15.29
C SER A 97 -24.76 21.62 -14.20
N SER A 98 -24.26 22.81 -14.59
CA SER A 98 -23.79 23.83 -13.63
C SER A 98 -24.87 24.22 -12.61
N GLY A 99 -26.15 24.14 -12.98
CA GLY A 99 -27.26 24.47 -12.10
C GLY A 99 -27.64 23.40 -11.08
N GLU A 100 -27.24 22.13 -11.24
CA GLU A 100 -27.46 21.09 -10.20
C GLU A 100 -26.37 21.12 -9.13
N ASP A 101 -25.11 21.32 -9.52
CA ASP A 101 -23.98 21.47 -8.60
C ASP A 101 -24.20 22.67 -7.65
N GLU A 102 -24.72 23.79 -8.17
CA GLU A 102 -25.09 24.98 -7.39
C GLU A 102 -26.19 24.68 -6.36
N LYS A 103 -27.26 23.98 -6.73
CA LYS A 103 -28.36 23.63 -5.81
C LYS A 103 -27.91 22.72 -4.67
N ILE A 104 -27.08 21.70 -4.99
CA ILE A 104 -26.54 20.80 -3.98
C ILE A 104 -25.70 21.59 -2.99
N LEU A 105 -24.82 22.45 -3.49
CA LEU A 105 -23.94 23.25 -2.66
C LEU A 105 -24.72 24.23 -1.78
N GLU A 106 -25.73 24.92 -2.34
CA GLU A 106 -26.62 25.80 -1.58
C GLU A 106 -27.33 25.08 -0.42
N SER A 107 -27.82 23.86 -0.65
CA SER A 107 -28.45 23.04 0.38
C SER A 107 -27.48 22.71 1.52
N ILE A 108 -26.27 22.25 1.17
CA ILE A 108 -25.25 21.89 2.16
C ILE A 108 -24.73 23.12 2.92
N ILE A 109 -24.55 24.26 2.23
CA ILE A 109 -24.23 25.55 2.86
C ILE A 109 -25.32 25.96 3.84
N SER A 110 -26.60 25.85 3.46
CA SER A 110 -27.72 26.18 4.34
C SER A 110 -27.72 25.33 5.61
N GLU A 111 -27.46 24.04 5.49
CA GLU A 111 -27.34 23.12 6.62
C GLU A 111 -26.16 23.48 7.54
N ALA A 112 -24.99 23.74 6.95
CA ALA A 112 -23.79 24.14 7.69
C ALA A 112 -24.03 25.45 8.46
N ASN A 113 -24.66 26.44 7.82
CA ASN A 113 -25.02 27.72 8.42
C ASN A 113 -25.99 27.56 9.59
N ARG A 114 -27.09 26.82 9.40
CA ARG A 114 -28.08 26.55 10.46
C ARG A 114 -27.43 25.89 11.67
N THR A 115 -26.57 24.91 11.44
CA THR A 115 -25.88 24.18 12.50
C THR A 115 -24.88 25.08 13.23
N CYS A 116 -24.17 25.96 12.52
CA CYS A 116 -23.27 26.94 13.10
C CYS A 116 -24.02 27.96 13.98
N VAL A 117 -25.18 28.46 13.52
CA VAL A 117 -26.04 29.34 14.31
C VAL A 117 -26.61 28.61 15.54
N LYS A 118 -27.01 27.34 15.39
CA LYS A 118 -27.47 26.52 16.52
C LYS A 118 -26.38 26.33 17.60
N LYS A 119 -25.10 26.34 17.22
CA LYS A 119 -23.97 26.35 18.16
C LYS A 119 -23.72 27.71 18.83
N GLY A 120 -24.53 28.73 18.53
CA GLY A 120 -24.46 30.07 19.11
C GLY A 120 -23.77 31.11 18.24
N ALA A 121 -23.54 30.84 16.94
CA ALA A 121 -22.98 31.85 16.04
C ALA A 121 -24.03 32.89 15.66
N SER A 122 -23.65 34.17 15.61
CA SER A 122 -24.48 35.22 15.08
C SER A 122 -24.75 34.96 13.59
N ARG A 123 -26.03 35.00 13.19
CA ARG A 123 -26.48 34.66 11.83
C ARG A 123 -25.76 35.46 10.76
N ASP A 124 -25.54 36.74 11.00
CA ASP A 124 -24.93 37.66 10.02
C ASP A 124 -23.40 37.53 9.95
N SER A 125 -22.80 36.80 10.89
CA SER A 125 -21.35 36.62 10.98
C SER A 125 -20.83 35.34 10.32
N VAL A 126 -21.74 34.43 9.94
CA VAL A 126 -21.36 33.12 9.38
C VAL A 126 -20.80 33.28 7.97
N LYS A 127 -19.61 32.74 7.74
CA LYS A 127 -18.91 32.76 6.45
C LYS A 127 -18.42 31.36 6.09
N ILE A 128 -18.46 31.05 4.80
CA ILE A 128 -17.90 29.82 4.25
C ILE A 128 -16.38 30.00 4.16
N ILE A 129 -15.62 29.06 4.73
CA ILE A 129 -14.15 29.08 4.67
C ILE A 129 -13.60 28.01 3.73
N PHE A 130 -14.38 26.97 3.46
CA PHE A 130 -14.01 25.92 2.53
C PHE A 130 -15.27 25.28 1.97
N GLN A 131 -15.28 25.03 0.67
CA GLN A 131 -16.32 24.26 0.01
C GLN A 131 -15.71 23.48 -1.14
N GLU A 132 -16.10 22.23 -1.29
CA GLU A 132 -15.61 21.35 -2.34
C GLU A 132 -16.73 20.40 -2.78
N LEU A 133 -16.83 20.19 -4.09
CA LEU A 133 -17.76 19.25 -4.70
C LEU A 133 -16.98 18.34 -5.64
N VAL A 134 -16.77 17.09 -5.22
CA VAL A 134 -15.94 16.11 -5.95
C VAL A 134 -16.85 15.07 -6.58
N ALA A 135 -16.76 14.89 -7.90
CA ALA A 135 -17.41 13.76 -8.56
C ALA A 135 -16.74 12.46 -8.16
N LEU A 136 -17.56 11.46 -7.87
CA LEU A 136 -17.08 10.12 -7.55
C LEU A 136 -16.99 9.33 -8.87
N PRO A 137 -15.79 9.05 -9.41
CA PRO A 137 -15.64 8.44 -10.74
C PRO A 137 -16.21 7.03 -10.85
N TYR A 138 -16.54 6.40 -9.72
CA TYR A 138 -17.03 5.03 -9.59
C TYR A 138 -18.52 4.93 -9.21
N ILE A 139 -19.21 6.06 -8.93
CA ILE A 139 -20.66 6.06 -8.71
C ILE A 139 -21.28 7.02 -9.72
N ALA A 140 -21.98 6.46 -10.70
CA ALA A 140 -22.74 7.26 -11.65
C ALA A 140 -23.68 8.19 -10.89
N ASN A 141 -23.70 9.47 -11.30
CA ASN A 141 -24.65 10.45 -10.80
C ASN A 141 -24.58 10.70 -9.28
N LYS A 142 -23.40 10.65 -8.65
CA LYS A 142 -23.19 11.13 -7.26
C LYS A 142 -21.95 12.00 -7.11
N VAL A 143 -22.02 12.92 -6.14
CA VAL A 143 -20.92 13.79 -5.74
C VAL A 143 -20.73 13.78 -4.23
N ARG A 144 -19.49 13.95 -3.77
CA ARG A 144 -19.21 14.28 -2.37
C ARG A 144 -19.19 15.81 -2.23
N ALA A 145 -20.04 16.33 -1.36
CA ALA A 145 -20.10 17.74 -1.00
C ALA A 145 -19.51 17.93 0.41
N TYR A 146 -18.48 18.76 0.50
CA TYR A 146 -17.83 19.13 1.74
C TYR A 146 -17.91 20.65 1.92
N VAL A 147 -18.48 21.13 3.02
CA VAL A 147 -18.59 22.56 3.34
C VAL A 147 -18.20 22.80 4.79
N GLN A 148 -17.35 23.80 5.00
CA GLN A 148 -16.98 24.29 6.31
C GLN A 148 -17.29 25.78 6.44
N VAL A 149 -17.98 26.13 7.53
CA VAL A 149 -18.38 27.51 7.86
C VAL A 149 -17.88 27.91 9.23
N VAL A 150 -17.63 29.21 9.42
CA VAL A 150 -17.27 29.81 10.70
C VAL A 150 -18.10 31.05 10.99
N GLY A 151 -18.48 31.27 12.25
CA GLY A 151 -19.22 32.44 12.69
C GLY A 151 -18.73 32.99 14.02
N GLU A 152 -18.97 34.28 14.26
CA GLU A 152 -18.69 34.91 15.55
C GLU A 152 -19.74 34.50 16.57
N LEU A 153 -19.31 34.26 17.81
CA LEU A 153 -20.23 33.96 18.90
C LEU A 153 -21.19 35.14 19.10
N ASP A 154 -22.49 34.88 19.07
CA ASP A 154 -23.49 35.87 19.41
C ASP A 154 -23.40 36.17 20.92
N ARG A 155 -23.03 37.42 21.24
CA ARG A 155 -22.90 37.91 22.62
C ARG A 155 -24.14 38.69 23.08
N SER A 156 -25.12 38.87 22.19
CA SER A 156 -26.34 39.65 22.48
C SER A 156 -27.42 38.83 23.18
N THR A 157 -27.30 37.50 23.20
CA THR A 157 -28.14 36.59 23.98
C THR A 157 -27.59 36.47 25.42
N PRO A 158 -28.32 36.88 26.47
CA PRO A 158 -27.92 36.63 27.85
C PRO A 158 -27.77 35.13 28.14
N LYS A 159 -26.72 34.77 28.90
CA LYS A 159 -26.36 33.38 29.24
C LYS A 159 -27.30 32.79 30.31
N ALA A 160 -27.65 31.52 30.13
CA ALA A 160 -27.74 30.44 31.13
C ALA A 160 -28.49 30.63 32.47
N THR A 161 -29.07 31.79 32.78
CA THR A 161 -29.89 31.98 33.99
C THR A 161 -31.36 31.61 33.77
N ASP A 162 -31.80 31.44 32.50
CA ASP A 162 -33.20 31.16 32.16
C ASP A 162 -33.47 29.69 31.84
N ILE A 163 -32.44 28.84 31.82
CA ILE A 163 -32.57 27.39 31.71
C ILE A 163 -32.00 26.85 33.01
N GLY A 164 -32.83 26.19 33.83
CA GLY A 164 -32.47 25.66 35.16
C GLY A 164 -31.36 24.61 35.14
N VAL A 165 -30.16 24.99 34.72
CA VAL A 165 -28.95 24.20 34.82
C VAL A 165 -28.46 24.35 36.25
N GLN A 166 -28.63 23.28 37.05
CA GLN A 166 -27.97 23.18 38.33
C GLN A 166 -26.46 23.25 38.10
N ILE A 167 -25.85 24.35 38.56
CA ILE A 167 -24.40 24.46 38.69
C ILE A 167 -24.02 23.57 39.89
N PRO A 168 -23.23 22.50 39.73
CA PRO A 168 -22.77 21.71 40.85
C PRO A 168 -21.98 22.63 41.79
N SER A 169 -22.42 22.71 43.04
CA SER A 169 -21.74 23.47 44.07
C SER A 169 -20.33 22.90 44.27
N THR A 170 -19.30 23.73 44.02
CA THR A 170 -17.94 23.58 44.54
C THR A 170 -17.41 22.15 44.64
N THR A 171 -16.94 21.58 43.53
CA THR A 171 -15.84 20.62 43.61
C THR A 171 -14.55 21.40 43.77
N THR A 172 -14.03 21.40 44.99
CA THR A 172 -12.66 21.75 45.35
C THR A 172 -11.70 21.20 44.29
N PHE A 173 -10.87 22.06 43.70
CA PHE A 173 -9.76 21.64 42.86
C PHE A 173 -8.77 20.85 43.72
N ALA A 174 -8.98 19.54 43.82
CA ALA A 174 -7.90 18.62 44.13
C ALA A 174 -7.05 18.52 42.85
N GLY A 175 -5.78 18.88 42.96
CA GLY A 175 -4.82 18.80 41.86
C GLY A 175 -4.72 17.37 41.35
N SER A 176 -5.41 17.10 40.25
CA SER A 176 -5.15 15.94 39.42
C SER A 176 -4.23 16.40 38.28
N ASN A 177 -3.01 15.87 38.28
CA ASN A 177 -2.06 15.98 37.17
C ASN A 177 -2.74 15.54 35.87
N VAL A 178 -3.21 16.49 35.06
CA VAL A 178 -3.65 16.22 33.70
C VAL A 178 -2.42 16.22 32.82
N THR A 179 -1.88 15.03 32.59
CA THR A 179 -0.90 14.78 31.54
C THR A 179 -1.55 15.15 30.21
N ALA A 180 -1.00 16.15 29.51
CA ALA A 180 -1.45 16.53 28.18
C ALA A 180 -1.28 15.36 27.21
N THR A 181 -2.37 14.68 26.86
CA THR A 181 -2.40 13.72 25.77
C THR A 181 -2.47 14.49 24.45
N ASN A 182 -1.32 14.65 23.79
CA ASN A 182 -1.25 15.00 22.38
C ASN A 182 -1.88 13.88 21.56
N SER A 183 -3.18 13.93 21.31
CA SER A 183 -3.84 13.06 20.35
C SER A 183 -3.65 13.61 18.94
N SER A 184 -2.54 13.21 18.31
CA SER A 184 -2.61 12.81 16.89
C SER A 184 -3.64 11.67 16.78
N PRO A 185 -4.30 11.43 15.64
CA PRO A 185 -5.19 10.28 15.50
C PRO A 185 -4.34 9.02 15.70
N SER A 186 -4.40 8.45 16.89
CA SER A 186 -3.70 7.22 17.22
C SER A 186 -4.44 6.07 16.56
N THR A 187 -3.73 5.28 15.78
CA THR A 187 -4.16 3.99 15.20
C THR A 187 -4.37 2.89 16.27
N ASP A 188 -4.61 3.27 17.52
CA ASP A 188 -4.78 2.38 18.65
C ASP A 188 -6.25 1.92 18.72
N TRP A 189 -6.52 0.79 18.07
CA TRP A 189 -7.82 0.13 18.11
C TRP A 189 -7.93 -0.71 19.40
N THR A 190 -8.97 -0.45 20.18
CA THR A 190 -9.34 -1.29 21.33
C THR A 190 -10.34 -2.35 20.88
N PHE A 191 -9.90 -3.61 20.87
CA PHE A 191 -10.72 -4.77 20.54
C PHE A 191 -11.73 -5.05 21.66
N ILE A 192 -13.03 -5.09 21.34
CA ILE A 192 -14.06 -5.53 22.28
C ILE A 192 -13.95 -7.05 22.39
N ASN A 193 -13.33 -7.52 23.47
CA ASN A 193 -13.27 -8.95 23.81
C ASN A 193 -14.68 -9.47 24.09
N THR A 194 -15.16 -10.39 23.23
CA THR A 194 -16.26 -11.27 23.62
C THR A 194 -15.62 -12.57 24.15
N PRO A 195 -15.91 -13.00 25.39
CA PRO A 195 -15.24 -14.15 25.97
C PRO A 195 -15.62 -15.42 25.22
N SER A 196 -14.65 -16.08 24.59
CA SER A 196 -14.77 -17.45 24.10
C SER A 196 -14.09 -18.41 25.09
N GLN A 197 -14.76 -19.52 25.42
CA GLN A 197 -14.27 -20.55 26.35
C GLN A 197 -13.21 -21.45 25.70
N SER A 198 -12.04 -20.91 25.41
CA SER A 198 -10.87 -21.73 25.07
C SER A 198 -9.66 -21.30 25.91
N ASN A 199 -8.99 -22.26 26.55
CA ASN A 199 -7.84 -22.04 27.47
C ASN A 199 -6.55 -21.55 26.76
N HIS A 200 -6.63 -21.07 25.52
CA HIS A 200 -5.56 -20.36 24.85
C HIS A 200 -5.98 -18.89 24.65
N PRO A 201 -5.17 -17.90 25.05
CA PRO A 201 -5.48 -16.51 24.75
C PRO A 201 -5.39 -16.31 23.23
N THR A 202 -6.54 -16.31 22.57
CA THR A 202 -6.67 -16.04 21.13
C THR A 202 -6.36 -14.58 20.78
N THR A 203 -6.38 -13.71 21.79
CA THR A 203 -6.07 -12.29 21.68
C THR A 203 -5.10 -11.93 22.79
N ILE A 204 -3.96 -11.33 22.44
CA ILE A 204 -2.97 -10.81 23.38
C ILE A 204 -2.96 -9.27 23.37
N ASP A 205 -2.41 -8.68 24.43
CA ASP A 205 -2.09 -7.26 24.44
C ASP A 205 -0.82 -7.02 23.60
N LEU A 206 -0.99 -6.35 22.45
CA LEU A 206 0.12 -5.99 21.55
C LEU A 206 0.97 -4.83 22.09
N LYS A 207 0.63 -4.24 23.24
CA LYS A 207 1.44 -3.24 23.93
C LYS A 207 2.49 -3.87 24.84
N GLU A 208 2.34 -5.16 25.17
CA GLU A 208 3.22 -5.89 26.08
C GLU A 208 4.21 -6.78 25.29
N PRO A 209 5.52 -6.45 25.24
CA PRO A 209 6.51 -7.23 24.48
C PRO A 209 6.58 -8.70 24.92
N SER A 210 6.42 -8.97 26.21
CA SER A 210 6.45 -10.33 26.78
C SER A 210 5.29 -11.18 26.28
N ALA A 211 4.11 -10.59 26.06
CA ALA A 211 2.96 -11.28 25.50
C ALA A 211 3.19 -11.67 24.03
N ILE A 212 3.77 -10.76 23.23
CA ILE A 212 4.16 -11.02 21.83
C ILE A 212 5.23 -12.13 21.76
N ASP A 213 6.16 -12.13 22.71
CA ASP A 213 7.24 -13.11 22.77
C ASP A 213 6.74 -14.52 23.14
N ALA A 214 5.82 -14.60 24.10
CA ALA A 214 5.22 -15.84 24.56
C ALA A 214 4.18 -16.42 23.58
N TYR A 215 3.58 -15.59 22.72
CA TYR A 215 2.51 -16.01 21.83
C TYR A 215 2.94 -17.10 20.85
N LYS A 216 2.08 -18.13 20.72
CA LYS A 216 2.25 -19.25 19.79
C LYS A 216 0.96 -19.45 18.98
N PRO A 217 1.06 -19.56 17.65
CA PRO A 217 -0.06 -19.93 16.81
C PRO A 217 -0.69 -21.26 17.22
N LYS A 218 -2.03 -21.36 17.12
CA LYS A 218 -2.74 -22.62 17.35
C LYS A 218 -2.64 -23.49 16.10
N ILE A 219 -1.90 -24.58 16.20
CA ILE A 219 -1.71 -25.54 15.11
C ILE A 219 -2.23 -26.91 15.55
N THR A 220 -3.14 -27.50 14.79
CA THR A 220 -3.64 -28.86 15.01
C THR A 220 -3.62 -29.64 13.71
N ASN A 221 -3.03 -30.84 13.70
CA ASN A 221 -2.93 -31.70 12.52
C ASN A 221 -2.33 -31.01 11.28
N GLY A 222 -1.28 -30.19 11.47
CA GLY A 222 -0.64 -29.46 10.37
C GLY A 222 -1.44 -28.26 9.84
N THR A 223 -2.64 -28.00 10.40
CA THR A 223 -3.45 -26.82 10.08
C THR A 223 -3.29 -25.77 11.16
N TRP A 224 -2.91 -24.56 10.76
CA TRP A 224 -2.88 -23.38 11.58
C TRP A 224 -4.28 -22.72 11.60
N HIS A 225 -4.85 -22.62 12.79
CA HIS A 225 -6.10 -21.92 13.06
C HIS A 225 -5.81 -20.47 13.44
N ILE A 226 -6.29 -19.54 12.62
CA ILE A 226 -5.94 -18.12 12.71
C ILE A 226 -6.74 -17.44 13.82
N SER A 227 -6.02 -16.76 14.71
CA SER A 227 -6.58 -15.92 15.77
C SER A 227 -6.62 -14.44 15.36
N PRO A 228 -7.31 -13.57 16.13
CA PRO A 228 -7.21 -12.12 15.96
C PRO A 228 -5.77 -11.58 16.04
N THR A 229 -4.93 -12.17 16.90
CA THR A 229 -3.51 -11.81 16.98
C THR A 229 -2.76 -12.21 15.72
N ASP A 230 -3.02 -13.41 15.19
CA ASP A 230 -2.43 -13.86 13.92
C ASP A 230 -2.82 -12.94 12.76
N LEU A 231 -4.08 -12.50 12.69
CA LEU A 231 -4.53 -11.55 11.68
C LEU A 231 -3.77 -10.22 11.73
N SER A 232 -3.49 -9.69 12.92
CA SER A 232 -2.72 -8.45 13.06
C SER A 232 -1.30 -8.58 12.52
N PHE A 233 -0.64 -9.71 12.84
CA PHE A 233 0.71 -10.00 12.34
C PHE A 233 0.71 -10.27 10.83
N LEU A 234 -0.22 -11.08 10.33
CA LEU A 234 -0.36 -11.35 8.91
C LEU A 234 -0.62 -10.06 8.13
N SER A 235 -1.56 -9.23 8.57
CA SER A 235 -1.89 -7.95 7.92
C SER A 235 -0.68 -7.04 7.74
N THR A 236 0.12 -6.86 8.80
CA THR A 236 1.35 -6.04 8.71
C THR A 236 2.37 -6.68 7.78
N GLY A 237 2.54 -8.00 7.87
CA GLY A 237 3.52 -8.76 7.11
C GLY A 237 3.23 -8.87 5.62
N THR A 238 1.98 -9.16 5.25
CA THR A 238 1.57 -9.22 3.84
C THR A 238 1.77 -7.85 3.21
N TYR A 239 1.54 -6.76 3.96
CA TYR A 239 1.78 -5.43 3.41
C TYR A 239 3.26 -5.17 3.12
N ILE A 240 4.16 -5.62 4.01
CA ILE A 240 5.61 -5.57 3.80
C ILE A 240 6.01 -6.32 2.52
N LEU A 241 5.42 -7.50 2.28
CA LEU A 241 5.69 -8.29 1.08
C LEU A 241 5.03 -7.73 -0.19
N GLY A 242 4.08 -6.80 -0.06
CA GLY A 242 3.37 -6.16 -1.18
C GLY A 242 4.25 -5.25 -2.04
N CYS A 243 5.42 -4.82 -1.55
CA CYS A 243 6.35 -3.97 -2.31
C CYS A 243 5.68 -2.72 -2.93
N GLY A 244 4.76 -2.08 -2.19
CA GLY A 244 3.97 -0.94 -2.68
C GLY A 244 2.63 -1.30 -3.34
N GLY A 245 2.43 -2.56 -3.74
CA GLY A 245 1.20 -3.06 -4.35
C GLY A 245 0.42 -4.05 -3.48
N GLY A 246 -0.39 -4.90 -4.13
CA GLY A 246 -1.27 -5.89 -3.49
C GLY A 246 -2.46 -5.33 -2.70
N GLY A 247 -2.62 -4.00 -2.67
CA GLY A 247 -3.69 -3.30 -1.97
C GLY A 247 -3.46 -3.20 -0.45
N SER A 248 -4.04 -2.18 0.19
CA SER A 248 -3.97 -2.05 1.64
C SER A 248 -4.75 -3.19 2.31
N PRO A 249 -4.16 -3.96 3.23
CA PRO A 249 -4.84 -5.08 3.87
C PRO A 249 -5.88 -4.65 4.91
N TYR A 250 -6.03 -3.35 5.19
CA TYR A 250 -6.85 -2.84 6.28
C TYR A 250 -8.30 -3.35 6.24
N LEU A 251 -9.01 -3.13 5.14
CA LEU A 251 -10.42 -3.52 5.01
C LEU A 251 -10.59 -5.04 5.07
N THR A 252 -9.72 -5.78 4.38
CA THR A 252 -9.72 -7.24 4.39
C THR A 252 -9.42 -7.81 5.78
N THR A 253 -8.60 -7.13 6.58
CA THR A 253 -8.33 -7.53 7.97
C THR A 253 -9.56 -7.33 8.85
N LEU A 254 -10.32 -6.23 8.65
CA LEU A 254 -11.58 -6.01 9.37
C LEU A 254 -12.62 -7.07 8.99
N GLU A 255 -12.71 -7.43 7.72
CA GLU A 255 -13.62 -8.46 7.25
C GLU A 255 -13.24 -9.84 7.79
N ALA A 256 -11.97 -10.22 7.74
CA ALA A 256 -11.47 -11.46 8.34
C ALA A 256 -11.73 -11.51 9.85
N HIS A 257 -11.55 -10.39 10.55
CA HIS A 257 -11.89 -10.30 11.96
C HIS A 257 -13.40 -10.48 12.21
N SER A 258 -14.26 -9.91 11.36
CA SER A 258 -15.71 -10.13 11.40
C SER A 258 -16.07 -11.61 11.21
N CYS A 259 -15.38 -12.33 10.32
CA CYS A 259 -15.55 -13.79 10.18
C CYS A 259 -15.26 -14.52 11.50
N LEU A 260 -14.15 -14.20 12.18
CA LEU A 260 -13.83 -14.79 13.48
C LEU A 260 -14.89 -14.46 14.55
N GLN A 261 -15.41 -13.23 14.57
CA GLN A 261 -16.48 -12.85 15.51
C GLN A 261 -17.80 -13.60 15.25
N ARG A 262 -18.07 -13.97 14.00
CA ARG A 262 -19.21 -14.83 13.62
C ARG A 262 -18.97 -16.31 13.89
N GLY A 263 -17.84 -16.68 14.49
CA GLY A 263 -17.48 -18.06 14.81
C GLY A 263 -16.98 -18.87 13.62
N GLU A 264 -16.64 -18.22 12.50
CA GLU A 264 -16.08 -18.90 11.34
C GLU A 264 -14.60 -19.29 11.57
N SER A 265 -14.12 -20.25 10.78
CA SER A 265 -12.77 -20.80 10.92
C SER A 265 -11.86 -20.41 9.77
N LEU A 266 -10.98 -19.43 10.01
CA LEU A 266 -9.88 -19.06 9.13
C LEU A 266 -8.69 -20.02 9.33
N ARG A 267 -8.17 -20.62 8.26
CA ARG A 267 -7.15 -21.68 8.34
C ARG A 267 -6.07 -21.58 7.28
N ILE A 268 -4.84 -21.88 7.66
CA ILE A 268 -3.67 -22.03 6.77
C ILE A 268 -3.11 -23.46 6.94
N THR A 269 -2.69 -24.12 5.86
CA THR A 269 -2.04 -25.44 5.91
C THR A 269 -0.73 -25.46 5.12
N ASP A 270 0.29 -26.15 5.62
CA ASP A 270 1.53 -26.38 4.86
C ASP A 270 1.25 -27.36 3.71
N ILE A 271 1.88 -27.13 2.55
CA ILE A 271 1.69 -27.96 1.36
C ILE A 271 2.07 -29.44 1.59
N SER A 272 2.98 -29.73 2.51
CA SER A 272 3.38 -31.10 2.87
C SER A 272 2.25 -31.92 3.51
N ALA A 273 1.22 -31.26 4.06
CA ALA A 273 0.03 -31.92 4.60
C ALA A 273 -1.06 -32.16 3.53
N VAL A 274 -0.85 -31.70 2.30
CA VAL A 274 -1.84 -31.77 1.22
C VAL A 274 -1.49 -32.91 0.25
N PRO A 275 -2.43 -33.82 -0.07
CA PRO A 275 -2.19 -34.90 -1.02
C PRO A 275 -1.76 -34.38 -2.40
N SER A 276 -0.80 -35.04 -3.04
CA SER A 276 -0.21 -34.64 -4.32
C SER A 276 -1.22 -34.44 -5.45
N ASN A 277 -2.32 -35.19 -5.47
CA ASN A 277 -3.38 -35.14 -6.47
C ASN A 277 -4.57 -34.24 -6.09
N SER A 278 -4.45 -33.47 -5.00
CA SER A 278 -5.48 -32.52 -4.57
C SER A 278 -5.75 -31.44 -5.62
N LEU A 279 -7.00 -31.04 -5.77
CA LEU A 279 -7.38 -29.88 -6.58
C LEU A 279 -7.21 -28.61 -5.75
N LEU A 280 -6.32 -27.72 -6.18
CA LEU A 280 -6.05 -26.44 -5.55
C LEU A 280 -6.43 -25.30 -6.48
N LEU A 281 -7.04 -24.24 -5.94
CA LEU A 281 -7.51 -23.10 -6.72
C LEU A 281 -6.68 -21.84 -6.39
N PRO A 282 -5.90 -21.29 -7.34
CA PRO A 282 -5.23 -20.02 -7.14
C PRO A 282 -6.21 -18.85 -7.29
N VAL A 283 -6.36 -18.05 -6.23
CA VAL A 283 -7.35 -16.97 -6.14
C VAL A 283 -6.67 -15.63 -5.85
N VAL A 284 -7.14 -14.57 -6.51
CA VAL A 284 -6.62 -13.21 -6.40
C VAL A 284 -7.69 -12.17 -6.75
N CYS A 285 -7.53 -10.93 -6.29
CA CYS A 285 -8.27 -9.79 -6.79
C CYS A 285 -7.40 -8.95 -7.74
N LEU A 286 -7.96 -8.54 -8.87
CA LEU A 286 -7.35 -7.56 -9.76
C LEU A 286 -8.12 -6.25 -9.66
N GLY A 287 -7.40 -5.16 -9.80
CA GLY A 287 -8.02 -3.85 -9.79
C GLY A 287 -7.03 -2.76 -9.44
N SER A 288 -7.54 -1.54 -9.41
CA SER A 288 -6.79 -0.44 -8.83
C SER A 288 -6.86 -0.54 -7.30
N PRO A 289 -5.73 -0.46 -6.58
CA PRO A 289 -5.71 -0.44 -5.12
C PRO A 289 -6.62 0.64 -4.50
N ILE A 290 -6.81 1.78 -5.19
CA ILE A 290 -7.68 2.86 -4.69
C ILE A 290 -9.16 2.45 -4.68
N ILE A 291 -9.59 1.70 -5.70
CA ILE A 291 -10.97 1.19 -5.79
C ILE A 291 -11.22 0.16 -4.70
N GLY A 292 -10.24 -0.68 -4.38
CA GLY A 292 -10.36 -1.62 -3.26
C GLY A 292 -10.57 -0.95 -1.90
N ILE A 293 -10.16 0.33 -1.75
CA ILE A 293 -10.40 1.12 -0.54
C ILE A 293 -11.80 1.77 -0.56
N GLU A 294 -12.25 2.26 -1.72
CA GLU A 294 -13.49 3.02 -1.86
C GLU A 294 -14.75 2.15 -2.08
N ARG A 295 -14.58 0.95 -2.65
CA ARG A 295 -15.65 -0.02 -2.93
C ARG A 295 -15.44 -1.29 -2.08
N PRO A 296 -15.64 -1.24 -0.75
CA PRO A 296 -15.66 -2.45 0.06
C PRO A 296 -16.89 -3.30 -0.31
N GLY A 297 -16.67 -4.57 -0.66
CA GLY A 297 -17.72 -5.58 -0.84
C GLY A 297 -17.85 -6.16 -2.25
N GLY A 298 -18.87 -7.01 -2.41
CA GLY A 298 -19.09 -7.85 -3.59
C GLY A 298 -18.51 -9.26 -3.40
N ASN A 299 -19.11 -10.25 -4.05
CA ASN A 299 -18.66 -11.64 -3.99
C ASN A 299 -17.61 -11.94 -5.07
N LEU A 300 -16.75 -10.95 -5.38
CA LEU A 300 -15.87 -10.94 -6.55
C LEU A 300 -15.11 -12.27 -6.73
N SER A 301 -14.37 -12.68 -5.71
CA SER A 301 -13.54 -13.90 -5.75
C SER A 301 -14.36 -15.17 -5.56
N GLN A 302 -15.45 -15.11 -4.81
CA GLN A 302 -16.36 -16.23 -4.55
C GLN A 302 -17.12 -16.63 -5.81
N ASP A 303 -17.60 -15.66 -6.58
CA ASP A 303 -18.32 -15.87 -7.84
C ASP A 303 -17.35 -16.40 -8.91
N ALA A 304 -16.16 -15.80 -9.05
CA ALA A 304 -15.11 -16.32 -9.93
C ALA A 304 -14.71 -17.77 -9.59
N LEU A 305 -14.63 -18.11 -8.30
CA LEU A 305 -14.35 -19.47 -7.84
C LEU A 305 -15.48 -20.43 -8.20
N THR A 306 -16.72 -20.03 -7.94
CA THR A 306 -17.92 -20.82 -8.28
C THR A 306 -17.98 -21.09 -9.78
N ASN A 307 -17.68 -20.09 -10.60
CA ASN A 307 -17.64 -20.20 -12.06
C ASN A 307 -16.52 -21.14 -12.54
N MET A 308 -15.34 -21.06 -11.93
CA MET A 308 -14.24 -22.00 -12.22
C MET A 308 -14.63 -23.44 -11.88
N LEU A 309 -15.22 -23.68 -10.71
CA LEU A 309 -15.68 -25.02 -10.32
C LEU A 309 -16.75 -25.58 -11.28
N ALA A 310 -17.70 -24.75 -11.69
CA ALA A 310 -18.72 -25.12 -12.67
C ALA A 310 -18.09 -25.47 -14.03
N HIS A 311 -17.11 -24.69 -14.48
CA HIS A 311 -16.40 -24.96 -15.74
C HIS A 311 -15.63 -26.30 -15.71
N LEU A 312 -15.09 -26.69 -14.56
CA LEU A 312 -14.34 -27.94 -14.38
C LEU A 312 -15.24 -29.15 -14.11
N ASP A 313 -16.56 -28.96 -14.00
CA ASP A 313 -17.51 -29.94 -13.48
C ASP A 313 -17.06 -30.54 -12.14
N LYS A 314 -16.66 -29.66 -11.21
CA LYS A 314 -16.22 -30.01 -9.86
C LYS A 314 -17.14 -29.36 -8.82
N LYS A 315 -17.44 -30.12 -7.76
CA LYS A 315 -18.24 -29.64 -6.62
C LYS A 315 -17.42 -29.35 -5.37
N SER A 316 -16.15 -29.74 -5.37
CA SER A 316 -15.25 -29.62 -4.22
C SER A 316 -13.80 -29.49 -4.67
N PHE A 317 -13.00 -28.87 -3.81
CA PHE A 317 -11.56 -28.66 -3.96
C PHE A 317 -10.93 -28.70 -2.56
N SER A 318 -9.60 -28.88 -2.47
CA SER A 318 -8.94 -29.18 -1.19
C SER A 318 -8.48 -27.93 -0.44
N ALA A 319 -7.97 -26.93 -1.14
CA ALA A 319 -7.49 -25.67 -0.55
C ALA A 319 -7.37 -24.56 -1.60
N ILE A 320 -7.27 -23.32 -1.11
CA ILE A 320 -6.99 -22.13 -1.93
C ILE A 320 -5.49 -21.85 -1.92
N ILE A 321 -4.95 -21.45 -3.07
CA ILE A 321 -3.60 -20.90 -3.19
C ILE A 321 -3.73 -19.39 -3.33
N CYS A 322 -2.95 -18.63 -2.55
CA CYS A 322 -2.81 -17.22 -2.84
C CYS A 322 -1.98 -17.07 -4.10
N VAL A 323 -2.44 -16.33 -5.12
CA VAL A 323 -1.57 -16.02 -6.25
C VAL A 323 -0.42 -15.13 -5.79
N GLU A 324 -0.73 -14.18 -4.91
CA GLU A 324 0.15 -13.14 -4.42
C GLU A 324 -0.03 -13.00 -2.90
N VAL A 325 1.07 -13.08 -2.14
CA VAL A 325 1.05 -12.86 -0.67
C VAL A 325 0.98 -11.37 -0.29
N GLY A 326 1.23 -10.46 -1.23
CA GLY A 326 1.27 -9.02 -1.02
C GLY A 326 -0.07 -8.43 -0.60
N GLY A 327 -0.06 -7.58 0.43
CA GLY A 327 -1.18 -6.70 0.79
C GLY A 327 -2.48 -7.43 1.11
N ALA A 328 -3.58 -6.88 0.57
CA ALA A 328 -4.94 -7.40 0.70
C ALA A 328 -5.12 -8.77 0.04
N ASN A 329 -4.43 -9.05 -1.07
CA ASN A 329 -4.50 -10.34 -1.75
C ASN A 329 -4.03 -11.50 -0.84
N GLY A 330 -2.97 -11.27 -0.05
CA GLY A 330 -2.50 -12.24 0.93
C GLY A 330 -3.49 -12.53 2.07
N MET A 331 -4.40 -11.59 2.36
CA MET A 331 -5.39 -11.70 3.44
C MET A 331 -6.75 -12.23 2.94
N MET A 332 -7.18 -11.81 1.75
CA MET A 332 -8.53 -12.06 1.20
C MET A 332 -8.84 -13.56 1.12
N ASN A 333 -7.83 -14.34 0.77
CA ASN A 333 -7.96 -15.79 0.62
C ASN A 333 -8.37 -16.50 1.92
N LEU A 334 -8.09 -15.93 3.10
CA LEU A 334 -8.61 -16.46 4.37
C LEU A 334 -10.14 -16.39 4.42
N ILE A 335 -10.72 -15.28 3.97
CA ILE A 335 -12.18 -15.06 3.93
C ILE A 335 -12.82 -15.99 2.91
N VAL A 336 -12.25 -16.06 1.70
CA VAL A 336 -12.74 -16.98 0.66
C VAL A 336 -12.67 -18.43 1.14
N GLY A 337 -11.55 -18.83 1.75
CA GLY A 337 -11.38 -20.19 2.31
C GLY A 337 -12.40 -20.50 3.42
N SER A 338 -12.68 -19.52 4.28
CA SER A 338 -13.74 -19.60 5.30
C SER A 338 -15.09 -19.93 4.69
N SER A 339 -15.49 -19.18 3.65
CA SER A 339 -16.80 -19.32 2.99
C SER A 339 -17.01 -20.68 2.32
N HIS A 340 -15.94 -21.35 1.92
CA HIS A 340 -15.96 -22.69 1.32
C HIS A 340 -15.53 -23.81 2.30
N ASN A 341 -15.28 -23.47 3.57
CA ASN A 341 -14.79 -24.40 4.59
C ASN A 341 -13.51 -25.17 4.19
N VAL A 342 -12.58 -24.51 3.51
CA VAL A 342 -11.25 -25.06 3.15
C VAL A 342 -10.13 -24.18 3.70
N PRO A 343 -8.93 -24.72 3.98
CA PRO A 343 -7.77 -23.91 4.32
C PRO A 343 -7.19 -23.20 3.08
N ILE A 344 -6.36 -22.20 3.32
CA ILE A 344 -5.41 -21.71 2.31
C ILE A 344 -4.06 -22.42 2.47
N ILE A 345 -3.26 -22.49 1.41
CA ILE A 345 -1.88 -22.97 1.47
C ILE A 345 -0.99 -21.91 2.11
N ASP A 346 -0.09 -22.30 3.01
CA ASP A 346 1.03 -21.47 3.48
C ASP A 346 2.05 -21.34 2.33
N GLY A 347 1.80 -20.38 1.45
CA GLY A 347 2.54 -20.20 0.22
C GLY A 347 1.72 -19.45 -0.83
N ASP A 348 2.42 -18.95 -1.83
CA ASP A 348 1.82 -18.24 -2.94
C ASP A 348 2.58 -18.50 -4.25
N LEU A 349 2.16 -17.85 -5.33
CA LEU A 349 2.74 -18.03 -6.67
C LEU A 349 3.66 -16.88 -7.08
N MET A 350 4.02 -15.96 -6.17
CA MET A 350 4.89 -14.82 -6.46
C MET A 350 5.97 -14.57 -5.40
N GLY A 351 5.70 -14.78 -4.11
CA GLY A 351 6.56 -14.41 -2.98
C GLY A 351 6.64 -12.90 -2.71
N ARG A 352 5.91 -12.11 -3.50
CA ARG A 352 5.79 -10.64 -3.50
C ARG A 352 4.57 -10.27 -4.34
N ALA A 353 4.37 -8.98 -4.62
CA ALA A 353 3.41 -8.54 -5.64
C ALA A 353 4.05 -8.29 -7.02
N PHE A 354 3.28 -8.57 -8.09
CA PHE A 354 3.61 -8.26 -9.48
C PHE A 354 2.39 -7.75 -10.28
N PRO A 355 2.61 -6.86 -11.28
CA PRO A 355 1.51 -6.18 -11.95
C PRO A 355 0.89 -6.95 -13.12
N SER A 356 1.32 -8.18 -13.43
CA SER A 356 0.89 -8.89 -14.67
C SER A 356 0.57 -10.36 -14.43
N PHE A 357 -0.39 -10.86 -15.21
CA PHE A 357 -0.97 -12.20 -15.10
C PHE A 357 0.06 -13.34 -15.16
N GLU A 358 1.01 -13.27 -16.10
CA GLU A 358 1.99 -14.33 -16.36
C GLU A 358 3.13 -14.37 -15.33
N LYS A 359 3.26 -13.34 -14.49
CA LYS A 359 4.36 -13.20 -13.53
C LYS A 359 4.08 -14.01 -12.27
N ILE A 360 3.80 -15.29 -12.48
CA ILE A 360 3.59 -16.32 -11.45
C ILE A 360 4.58 -17.45 -11.63
N THR A 361 4.99 -18.08 -10.53
CA THR A 361 6.05 -19.08 -10.54
C THR A 361 5.75 -20.33 -11.37
N PRO A 362 4.50 -20.84 -11.51
CA PRO A 362 4.24 -21.96 -12.42
C PRO A 362 4.63 -21.67 -13.87
N TYR A 363 4.53 -20.42 -14.32
CA TYR A 363 4.89 -20.05 -15.69
C TYR A 363 6.40 -20.15 -15.94
N VAL A 364 7.22 -20.00 -14.90
CA VAL A 364 8.68 -20.19 -14.98
C VAL A 364 9.03 -21.63 -15.35
N PHE A 365 8.19 -22.60 -14.97
CA PHE A 365 8.38 -24.03 -15.26
C PHE A 365 7.61 -24.53 -16.48
N SER A 366 6.82 -23.66 -17.13
CA SER A 366 6.06 -23.99 -18.34
C SER A 366 6.96 -24.10 -19.58
N SER A 367 6.40 -24.59 -20.69
CA SER A 367 7.08 -24.54 -22.00
C SER A 367 7.18 -23.13 -22.59
N GLY A 368 6.57 -22.13 -21.93
CA GLY A 368 6.40 -20.77 -22.44
C GLY A 368 5.14 -20.56 -23.26
N ASP A 369 4.28 -21.58 -23.39
CA ASP A 369 2.92 -21.43 -23.90
C ASP A 369 2.02 -20.84 -22.80
N ILE A 370 1.44 -19.66 -23.07
CA ILE A 370 0.54 -18.99 -22.12
C ILE A 370 -0.71 -19.81 -21.81
N ASN A 371 -1.11 -20.72 -22.71
CA ASN A 371 -2.28 -21.56 -22.51
C ASN A 371 -2.09 -22.56 -21.36
N GLU A 372 -0.85 -22.82 -20.92
CA GLU A 372 -0.58 -23.58 -19.70
C GLU A 372 -1.00 -22.84 -18.41
N LEU A 373 -1.37 -21.55 -18.49
CA LEU A 373 -1.95 -20.79 -17.38
C LEU A 373 -3.47 -20.64 -17.47
N LEU A 374 -4.10 -21.25 -18.48
CA LEU A 374 -5.54 -21.22 -18.72
C LEU A 374 -6.17 -22.59 -18.34
N PRO A 375 -7.47 -22.64 -17.97
CA PRO A 375 -8.43 -21.55 -17.97
C PRO A 375 -8.22 -20.53 -16.84
N VAL A 376 -8.74 -19.31 -17.04
CA VAL A 376 -8.88 -18.30 -15.99
C VAL A 376 -10.33 -17.83 -15.93
N SER A 377 -10.89 -17.75 -14.72
CA SER A 377 -12.22 -17.19 -14.47
C SER A 377 -12.10 -15.84 -13.79
N MET A 378 -12.94 -14.88 -14.18
CA MET A 378 -12.97 -13.53 -13.63
C MET A 378 -14.42 -13.08 -13.41
N SER A 379 -14.69 -12.39 -12.31
CA SER A 379 -16.04 -11.92 -11.96
C SER A 379 -16.03 -10.51 -11.36
N SER A 380 -17.04 -9.71 -11.72
CA SER A 380 -17.33 -8.41 -11.11
C SER A 380 -18.07 -8.50 -9.77
N GLY A 381 -18.48 -9.71 -9.36
CA GLY A 381 -19.28 -9.99 -8.15
C GLY A 381 -20.65 -9.31 -8.08
N ASP A 382 -21.11 -8.72 -9.19
CA ASP A 382 -22.45 -8.16 -9.39
C ASP A 382 -23.15 -8.72 -10.63
N GLY A 383 -22.63 -9.83 -11.18
CA GLY A 383 -23.28 -10.63 -12.22
C GLY A 383 -22.60 -10.60 -13.60
N THR A 384 -21.44 -9.96 -13.75
CA THR A 384 -20.63 -10.07 -14.98
C THR A 384 -19.52 -11.09 -14.76
N ASP A 385 -19.62 -12.22 -15.46
CA ASP A 385 -18.69 -13.33 -15.35
C ASP A 385 -18.02 -13.65 -16.69
N PHE A 386 -16.76 -14.05 -16.63
CA PHE A 386 -15.96 -14.39 -17.80
C PHE A 386 -15.03 -15.57 -17.52
N ILE A 387 -14.88 -16.45 -18.50
CA ILE A 387 -13.87 -17.52 -18.49
C ILE A 387 -13.12 -17.50 -19.81
N MET A 388 -11.80 -17.38 -19.73
CA MET A 388 -10.91 -17.57 -20.87
C MET A 388 -10.26 -18.94 -20.79
N THR A 389 -10.53 -19.78 -21.78
CA THR A 389 -10.00 -21.15 -21.87
C THR A 389 -8.80 -21.26 -22.82
N HIS A 390 -8.63 -20.28 -23.71
CA HIS A 390 -7.56 -20.28 -24.70
C HIS A 390 -7.23 -18.85 -25.14
N ALA A 391 -5.97 -18.61 -25.51
CA ALA A 391 -5.50 -17.36 -26.10
C ALA A 391 -4.35 -17.61 -27.09
N LYS A 392 -4.27 -16.74 -28.10
CA LYS A 392 -3.22 -16.81 -29.13
C LYS A 392 -1.80 -16.57 -28.60
N ASP A 393 -1.67 -15.69 -27.61
CA ASP A 393 -0.39 -15.23 -27.05
C ASP A 393 -0.63 -14.48 -25.73
N LEU A 394 0.46 -14.29 -24.98
CA LEU A 394 0.47 -13.57 -23.70
C LEU A 394 -0.13 -12.16 -23.80
N LYS A 395 0.19 -11.42 -24.87
CA LYS A 395 -0.30 -10.05 -25.06
C LYS A 395 -1.83 -10.02 -25.17
N MET A 396 -2.43 -11.06 -25.75
CA MET A 396 -3.87 -11.17 -25.86
C MET A 396 -4.53 -11.46 -24.53
N VAL A 397 -3.94 -12.31 -23.70
CA VAL A 397 -4.44 -12.57 -22.33
C VAL A 397 -4.48 -11.26 -21.55
N ASP A 398 -3.34 -10.55 -21.45
CA ASP A 398 -3.26 -9.31 -20.69
C ASP A 398 -4.22 -8.23 -21.21
N ARG A 399 -4.25 -7.97 -22.53
CA ARG A 399 -5.18 -6.99 -23.12
C ARG A 399 -6.64 -7.30 -22.86
N THR A 400 -7.01 -8.58 -22.94
CA THR A 400 -8.41 -9.00 -22.73
C THR A 400 -8.78 -8.84 -21.27
N LEU A 401 -7.98 -9.39 -20.35
CA LEU A 401 -8.25 -9.26 -18.91
C LEU A 401 -8.29 -7.80 -18.46
N ARG A 402 -7.42 -6.93 -19.00
CA ARG A 402 -7.43 -5.48 -18.74
C ARG A 402 -8.68 -4.80 -19.26
N ALA A 403 -9.11 -5.11 -20.48
CA ALA A 403 -10.33 -4.54 -21.05
C ALA A 403 -11.56 -4.93 -20.22
N LEU A 404 -11.67 -6.22 -19.86
CA LEU A 404 -12.77 -6.68 -19.00
C LEU A 404 -12.73 -6.03 -17.62
N LEU A 405 -11.54 -5.88 -17.01
CA LEU A 405 -11.40 -5.23 -15.70
C LEU A 405 -11.97 -3.80 -15.70
N VAL A 406 -11.79 -3.05 -16.79
CA VAL A 406 -12.37 -1.70 -16.94
C VAL A 406 -13.89 -1.77 -16.96
N GLU A 407 -14.46 -2.68 -17.75
CA GLU A 407 -15.92 -2.87 -17.83
C GLU A 407 -16.53 -3.35 -16.50
N MET A 408 -15.78 -4.11 -15.70
CA MET A 408 -16.17 -4.57 -14.36
C MET A 408 -16.04 -3.48 -13.27
N GLY A 409 -15.74 -2.23 -13.64
CA GLY A 409 -15.60 -1.12 -12.70
C GLY A 409 -14.23 -1.06 -12.01
N CYS A 410 -13.18 -1.52 -12.69
CA CYS A 410 -11.78 -1.52 -12.23
C CYS A 410 -11.50 -2.37 -10.98
N ALA A 411 -12.38 -3.33 -10.67
CA ALA A 411 -12.20 -4.33 -9.62
C ALA A 411 -12.86 -5.65 -10.04
N ALA A 412 -12.13 -6.77 -9.90
CA ALA A 412 -12.64 -8.10 -10.21
C ALA A 412 -11.93 -9.16 -9.39
N GLY A 413 -12.64 -10.23 -9.05
CA GLY A 413 -12.07 -11.44 -8.49
C GLY A 413 -11.64 -12.37 -9.61
N MET A 414 -10.56 -13.11 -9.43
CA MET A 414 -10.03 -14.00 -10.45
C MET A 414 -9.57 -15.31 -9.83
N VAL A 415 -9.87 -16.40 -10.54
CA VAL A 415 -9.34 -17.74 -10.26
C VAL A 415 -8.52 -18.18 -11.46
N GLN A 416 -7.22 -18.37 -11.25
CA GLN A 416 -6.30 -18.84 -12.30
C GLN A 416 -6.42 -20.35 -12.48
N ARG A 417 -5.65 -20.92 -13.42
CA ARG A 417 -5.69 -22.36 -13.71
C ARG A 417 -5.54 -23.17 -12.41
N PRO A 418 -6.49 -24.07 -12.11
CA PRO A 418 -6.36 -25.01 -11.01
C PRO A 418 -5.09 -25.85 -11.13
N MET A 419 -4.48 -26.15 -10.00
CA MET A 419 -3.24 -26.91 -9.95
C MET A 419 -3.30 -28.04 -8.93
N SER A 420 -2.40 -29.01 -9.09
CA SER A 420 -2.30 -30.13 -8.16
C SER A 420 -1.48 -29.77 -6.91
N GLY A 421 -1.66 -30.54 -5.83
CA GLY A 421 -0.79 -30.43 -4.65
C GLY A 421 0.69 -30.65 -4.97
N LYS A 422 1.00 -31.58 -5.88
CA LYS A 422 2.36 -31.81 -6.39
C LYS A 422 2.91 -30.58 -7.09
N GLU A 423 2.12 -30.00 -7.99
CA GLU A 423 2.52 -28.84 -8.76
C GLU A 423 2.79 -27.63 -7.86
N MET A 424 1.96 -27.41 -6.83
CA MET A 424 2.18 -26.33 -5.86
C MET A 424 3.46 -26.56 -5.03
N ALA A 425 3.75 -27.81 -4.67
CA ALA A 425 4.98 -28.15 -3.95
C ALA A 425 6.25 -27.94 -4.80
N GLU A 426 6.17 -28.16 -6.11
CA GLU A 426 7.28 -28.06 -7.05
C GLU A 426 7.51 -26.64 -7.57
N THR A 427 6.44 -25.88 -7.77
CA THR A 427 6.50 -24.57 -8.45
C THR A 427 6.14 -23.38 -7.58
N GLY A 428 5.53 -23.57 -6.41
CA GLY A 428 5.10 -22.48 -5.53
C GLY A 428 6.23 -21.83 -4.74
N VAL A 429 6.02 -20.57 -4.33
CA VAL A 429 6.80 -19.96 -3.24
C VAL A 429 6.15 -20.38 -1.94
N LEU A 430 6.77 -21.35 -1.26
CA LEU A 430 6.21 -21.91 -0.03
C LEU A 430 6.28 -20.89 1.11
N ARG A 431 5.57 -21.12 2.21
CA ARG A 431 5.73 -20.45 3.52
C ARG A 431 5.75 -18.93 3.53
N SER A 432 5.09 -18.30 2.56
CA SER A 432 5.07 -16.86 2.45
C SER A 432 4.15 -16.21 3.49
N HIS A 433 3.04 -16.83 3.88
CA HIS A 433 2.22 -16.38 5.02
C HIS A 433 2.94 -16.54 6.35
N SER A 434 3.67 -17.64 6.54
CA SER A 434 4.56 -17.81 7.70
C SER A 434 5.63 -16.71 7.78
N LEU A 435 6.22 -16.31 6.63
CA LEU A 435 7.14 -15.17 6.58
C LEU A 435 6.42 -13.85 6.91
N ALA A 436 5.25 -13.60 6.31
CA ALA A 436 4.44 -12.42 6.62
C ALA A 436 4.15 -12.31 8.12
N TRP A 437 3.67 -13.37 8.74
CA TRP A 437 3.38 -13.39 10.17
C TRP A 437 4.61 -13.05 11.02
N ARG A 438 5.79 -13.59 10.68
CA ARG A 438 7.04 -13.27 11.39
C ARG A 438 7.43 -11.80 11.24
N LEU A 439 7.31 -11.26 10.02
CA LEU A 439 7.57 -9.84 9.74
C LEU A 439 6.64 -8.94 10.56
N GLY A 440 5.33 -9.21 10.57
CA GLY A 440 4.37 -8.43 11.34
C GLY A 440 4.57 -8.54 12.84
N ARG A 441 4.90 -9.73 13.35
CA ARG A 441 5.28 -9.93 14.75
C ARG A 441 6.51 -9.13 15.15
N ALA A 442 7.53 -9.07 14.28
CA ALA A 442 8.73 -8.27 14.52
C ALA A 442 8.43 -6.77 14.61
N VAL A 443 7.58 -6.24 13.72
CA VAL A 443 7.11 -4.85 13.77
C VAL A 443 6.31 -4.59 15.06
N ALA A 444 5.38 -5.48 15.41
CA ALA A 444 4.58 -5.35 16.63
C ALA A 444 5.48 -5.34 17.88
N ARG A 445 6.50 -6.20 17.92
CA ARG A 445 7.50 -6.22 18.99
C ARG A 445 8.23 -4.87 19.11
N CYS A 446 8.74 -4.32 18.01
CA CYS A 446 9.41 -3.01 18.01
C CYS A 446 8.50 -1.88 18.51
N LYS A 447 7.20 -1.92 18.17
CA LYS A 447 6.22 -0.96 18.70
C LYS A 447 6.06 -1.10 20.21
N ALA A 448 5.82 -2.33 20.69
CA ALA A 448 5.60 -2.62 22.10
C ALA A 448 6.82 -2.26 22.96
N SER A 449 8.03 -2.49 22.46
CA SER A 449 9.28 -2.17 23.17
C SER A 449 9.77 -0.73 22.97
N GLN A 450 8.98 0.13 22.32
CA GLN A 450 9.35 1.52 21.99
C GLN A 450 10.68 1.63 21.23
N SER A 451 11.04 0.59 20.47
CA SER A 451 12.29 0.49 19.70
C SER A 451 12.05 0.58 18.20
N ILE A 452 11.11 1.44 17.78
CA ILE A 452 10.72 1.55 16.37
C ILE A 452 11.89 1.92 15.45
N GLY A 453 12.90 2.62 15.97
CA GLY A 453 14.14 2.91 15.25
C GLY A 453 14.98 1.67 14.88
N GLU A 454 14.64 0.48 15.39
CA GLU A 454 15.29 -0.80 15.08
C GLU A 454 14.48 -1.65 14.08
N VAL A 455 13.30 -1.19 13.66
CA VAL A 455 12.37 -1.97 12.84
C VAL A 455 13.01 -2.46 11.54
N GLY A 456 13.87 -1.66 10.90
CA GLY A 456 14.60 -2.07 9.70
C GLY A 456 15.46 -3.31 9.94
N SER A 457 16.24 -3.33 11.04
CA SER A 457 17.07 -4.49 11.42
C SER A 457 16.21 -5.69 11.82
N ALA A 458 15.09 -5.48 12.52
CA ALA A 458 14.18 -6.55 12.90
C ALA A 458 13.56 -7.25 11.67
N VAL A 459 13.11 -6.45 10.70
CA VAL A 459 12.59 -6.94 9.40
C VAL A 459 13.67 -7.69 8.63
N VAL A 460 14.89 -7.14 8.53
CA VAL A 460 16.03 -7.80 7.87
C VAL A 460 16.34 -9.17 8.49
N ASN A 461 16.31 -9.28 9.82
CA ASN A 461 16.56 -10.52 10.53
C ASN A 461 15.51 -11.60 10.18
N GLU A 462 14.24 -11.23 10.03
CA GLU A 462 13.19 -12.17 9.65
C GLU A 462 13.29 -12.65 8.19
N PHE A 463 13.89 -11.85 7.29
CA PHE A 463 14.26 -12.33 5.96
C PHE A 463 15.46 -13.28 5.95
N GLY A 464 16.19 -13.42 7.07
CA GLY A 464 17.39 -14.25 7.17
C GLY A 464 18.70 -13.47 7.37
N GLY A 465 18.62 -12.19 7.70
CA GLY A 465 19.77 -11.31 7.98
C GLY A 465 20.29 -10.57 6.76
N GLU A 466 21.43 -9.89 6.91
CA GLU A 466 21.98 -8.95 5.92
C GLU A 466 22.32 -9.55 4.55
N GLY A 467 22.52 -10.87 4.50
CA GLY A 467 22.73 -11.59 3.24
C GLY A 467 21.47 -11.79 2.41
N ALA A 468 20.30 -11.70 3.03
CA ALA A 468 18.99 -11.92 2.40
C ALA A 468 18.17 -10.64 2.26
N ALA A 469 18.34 -9.68 3.17
CA ALA A 469 17.72 -8.37 3.06
C ALA A 469 18.64 -7.29 3.65
N ARG A 470 18.45 -6.03 3.25
CA ARG A 470 19.22 -4.91 3.78
C ARG A 470 18.42 -3.62 3.73
N GLU A 471 18.66 -2.73 4.69
CA GLU A 471 18.27 -1.32 4.58
C GLU A 471 19.21 -0.64 3.59
N ILE A 472 18.65 -0.04 2.53
CA ILE A 472 19.44 0.62 1.48
C ILE A 472 19.37 2.14 1.56
N PHE A 473 18.38 2.70 2.25
CA PHE A 473 18.18 4.15 2.35
C PHE A 473 17.21 4.49 3.49
N GLY A 474 17.30 5.71 4.01
CA GLY A 474 16.29 6.26 4.92
C GLY A 474 16.24 7.77 4.82
N GLY A 475 15.03 8.32 4.83
CA GLY A 475 14.84 9.67 4.35
C GLY A 475 13.43 10.19 4.47
N LYS A 476 13.21 11.37 3.90
CA LYS A 476 11.89 11.99 3.79
C LYS A 476 11.42 11.97 2.35
N ILE A 477 10.16 11.60 2.11
CA ILE A 477 9.54 11.75 0.78
C ILE A 477 9.45 13.25 0.47
N VAL A 478 10.13 13.67 -0.60
CA VAL A 478 10.19 15.07 -1.08
C VAL A 478 9.41 15.29 -2.37
N GLY A 479 8.91 14.22 -2.98
CA GLY A 479 8.01 14.28 -4.13
C GLY A 479 7.47 12.91 -4.49
N SER A 480 6.27 12.88 -5.04
CA SER A 480 5.64 11.70 -5.61
C SER A 480 4.88 12.15 -6.85
N GLU A 481 5.13 11.51 -7.98
CA GLU A 481 4.41 11.72 -9.23
C GLU A 481 3.69 10.42 -9.56
N GLU A 482 2.39 10.47 -9.74
CA GLU A 482 1.55 9.31 -10.05
C GLU A 482 0.62 9.64 -11.21
N ARG A 483 0.45 8.69 -12.13
CA ARG A 483 -0.52 8.75 -13.22
C ARG A 483 -1.20 7.40 -13.33
N ILE A 484 -2.53 7.41 -13.49
CA ILE A 484 -3.31 6.20 -13.70
C ILE A 484 -3.47 6.00 -15.22
N VAL A 485 -3.05 4.84 -15.72
CA VAL A 485 -3.19 4.44 -17.13
C VAL A 485 -3.75 3.02 -17.16
N GLY A 486 -4.94 2.84 -17.75
CA GLY A 486 -5.55 1.50 -17.88
C GLY A 486 -5.80 0.77 -16.55
N GLY A 487 -6.11 1.51 -15.48
CA GLY A 487 -6.33 0.96 -14.14
C GLY A 487 -5.04 0.67 -13.34
N GLN A 488 -3.86 0.98 -13.89
CA GLN A 488 -2.57 0.83 -13.22
C GLN A 488 -1.96 2.19 -12.87
N SER A 489 -1.33 2.26 -11.69
CA SER A 489 -0.63 3.45 -11.20
C SER A 489 0.85 3.40 -11.61
N TYR A 490 1.25 4.33 -12.49
CA TYR A 490 2.63 4.52 -12.91
C TYR A 490 3.21 5.78 -12.30
N GLY A 491 4.46 5.71 -11.85
CA GLY A 491 5.06 6.88 -11.25
C GLY A 491 6.41 6.66 -10.59
N GLU A 492 6.79 7.66 -9.82
CA GLU A 492 7.98 7.62 -8.99
C GLU A 492 7.77 8.35 -7.67
N VAL A 493 8.48 7.89 -6.64
CA VAL A 493 8.63 8.60 -5.37
C VAL A 493 10.10 8.97 -5.17
N ARG A 494 10.34 10.21 -4.75
CA ARG A 494 11.68 10.76 -4.48
C ARG A 494 11.85 10.93 -2.98
N ILE A 495 12.89 10.31 -2.43
CA ILE A 495 13.19 10.28 -1.01
C ILE A 495 14.55 10.94 -0.81
N ARG A 496 14.60 12.04 -0.05
CA ARG A 496 15.86 12.72 0.28
C ARG A 496 16.44 12.12 1.56
N GLY A 497 17.74 11.83 1.56
CA GLY A 497 18.46 11.27 2.70
C GLY A 497 18.31 12.13 3.96
N SER A 498 18.20 11.48 5.12
CA SER A 498 18.19 12.13 6.44
C SER A 498 18.71 11.17 7.51
N GLN A 499 18.96 11.66 8.74
CA GLN A 499 19.48 10.86 9.87
C GLN A 499 18.51 9.80 10.44
N ILE A 500 17.52 9.37 9.65
CA ILE A 500 16.55 8.32 10.03
C ILE A 500 17.20 6.93 9.95
N SER A 501 18.06 6.69 8.95
CA SER A 501 18.71 5.40 8.72
C SER A 501 19.90 5.18 9.67
N LYS A 502 20.19 3.93 10.04
CA LYS A 502 21.42 3.62 10.81
C LYS A 502 22.69 4.00 10.04
N GLN A 503 22.67 3.84 8.72
CA GLN A 503 23.78 4.23 7.83
C GLN A 503 24.07 5.74 7.81
N HIS A 504 23.09 6.58 8.16
CA HIS A 504 23.25 8.04 8.25
C HIS A 504 23.50 8.56 9.68
N ARG A 505 23.48 7.70 10.71
CA ARG A 505 23.83 8.10 12.09
C ARG A 505 25.34 8.18 12.34
N GLU A 506 26.14 7.53 11.51
CA GLU A 506 27.62 7.45 11.67
C GLU A 506 28.40 8.22 10.59
N GLY A 507 27.72 8.96 9.69
CA GLY A 507 28.35 9.66 8.57
C GLY A 507 27.89 11.11 8.40
N THR A 508 28.72 11.91 7.72
CA THR A 508 28.39 13.28 7.29
C THR A 508 27.07 13.30 6.52
N GLU A 509 26.25 14.30 6.84
CA GLU A 509 24.99 14.63 6.17
C GLU A 509 25.08 14.48 4.65
N LYS A 510 24.49 13.41 4.10
CA LYS A 510 24.38 13.19 2.66
C LYS A 510 23.11 13.84 2.11
N GLU A 511 22.90 15.12 2.42
CA GLU A 511 21.67 15.84 2.06
C GLU A 511 21.42 15.95 0.55
N ASP A 512 22.46 15.77 -0.26
CA ASP A 512 22.40 15.79 -1.72
C ASP A 512 21.95 14.44 -2.32
N GLU A 513 21.93 13.35 -1.54
CA GLU A 513 21.45 12.06 -2.03
C GLU A 513 19.91 12.00 -2.06
N VAL A 514 19.36 11.69 -3.23
CA VAL A 514 17.93 11.42 -3.45
C VAL A 514 17.77 10.02 -4.00
N LEU A 515 17.06 9.17 -3.27
CA LEU A 515 16.62 7.88 -3.78
C LEU A 515 15.32 8.06 -4.58
N ARG A 516 15.38 7.76 -5.87
CA ARG A 516 14.23 7.69 -6.76
C ARG A 516 13.75 6.23 -6.83
N VAL A 517 12.51 5.98 -6.44
CA VAL A 517 11.87 4.67 -6.56
C VAL A 517 10.79 4.74 -7.64
N VAL A 518 10.96 3.97 -8.71
CA VAL A 518 10.00 3.87 -9.83
C VAL A 518 9.03 2.73 -9.54
N PHE A 519 7.75 2.94 -9.80
CA PHE A 519 6.72 1.94 -9.59
C PHE A 519 5.73 1.82 -10.76
N ASN A 520 5.13 0.64 -10.87
CA ASN A 520 3.94 0.34 -11.66
C ASN A 520 3.06 -0.59 -10.81
N ASN A 521 2.11 -0.02 -10.05
CA ASN A 521 1.43 -0.60 -8.88
C ASN A 521 2.38 -1.06 -7.75
N GLU A 522 3.51 -1.69 -8.08
CA GLU A 522 4.57 -2.12 -7.18
C GLU A 522 5.87 -1.38 -7.46
N ASN A 523 6.73 -1.26 -6.45
CA ASN A 523 8.07 -0.72 -6.53
C ASN A 523 8.96 -1.63 -7.38
N LEU A 524 9.53 -1.06 -8.45
CA LEU A 524 10.28 -1.79 -9.46
C LEU A 524 11.78 -1.50 -9.44
N ILE A 525 12.17 -0.24 -9.25
CA ILE A 525 13.56 0.21 -9.35
C ILE A 525 13.84 1.16 -8.21
N ALA A 526 14.97 1.01 -7.54
CA ALA A 526 15.51 1.99 -6.59
C ALA A 526 16.84 2.53 -7.14
N GLU A 527 16.85 3.80 -7.51
CA GLU A 527 18.00 4.50 -8.11
C GLU A 527 18.45 5.65 -7.20
N LEU A 528 19.71 5.62 -6.79
CA LEU A 528 20.34 6.68 -6.03
C LEU A 528 20.87 7.77 -6.97
N GLN A 529 20.43 9.00 -6.75
CA GLN A 529 20.86 10.19 -7.49
C GLN A 529 21.58 11.16 -6.54
N SER A 530 22.62 11.83 -7.04
CA SER A 530 23.35 12.91 -6.35
C SER A 530 23.91 13.87 -7.40
N SER A 531 24.08 15.14 -7.04
CA SER A 531 24.69 16.16 -7.90
C SER A 531 26.11 15.83 -8.35
N SER A 532 26.84 15.04 -7.55
CA SER A 532 28.27 14.80 -7.75
C SER A 532 28.59 13.46 -8.42
N ASN A 533 27.59 12.58 -8.58
CA ASN A 533 27.78 11.20 -9.03
C ASN A 533 26.77 10.81 -10.12
N LYS A 534 27.18 9.87 -10.98
CA LYS A 534 26.22 9.24 -11.91
C LYS A 534 25.15 8.48 -11.12
N PRO A 535 23.90 8.42 -11.62
CA PRO A 535 22.85 7.62 -10.99
C PRO A 535 23.28 6.16 -10.80
N LYS A 536 23.00 5.61 -9.62
CA LYS A 536 23.37 4.24 -9.24
C LYS A 536 22.12 3.44 -8.89
N ILE A 537 21.82 2.40 -9.65
CA ILE A 537 20.75 1.47 -9.29
C ILE A 537 21.18 0.67 -8.06
N LEU A 538 20.41 0.77 -6.98
CA LEU A 538 20.63 0.03 -5.73
C LEU A 538 19.88 -1.30 -5.72
N ALA A 539 18.70 -1.33 -6.35
CA ALA A 539 17.89 -2.52 -6.51
C ALA A 539 16.93 -2.42 -7.69
N THR A 540 16.52 -3.58 -8.18
CA THR A 540 15.51 -3.73 -9.23
C THR A 540 14.79 -5.06 -9.04
N VAL A 541 13.61 -5.19 -9.66
CA VAL A 541 12.90 -6.48 -9.78
C VAL A 541 13.83 -7.59 -10.31
N PRO A 542 13.68 -8.84 -9.85
CA PRO A 542 12.58 -9.33 -9.00
C PRO A 542 12.73 -9.07 -7.50
N SER A 543 13.83 -8.45 -7.06
CA SER A 543 14.08 -8.13 -5.63
C SER A 543 12.95 -7.29 -5.04
N LEU A 544 12.55 -7.60 -3.82
CA LEU A 544 11.49 -6.88 -3.11
C LEU A 544 12.04 -5.51 -2.71
N ILE A 545 11.40 -4.44 -3.16
CA ILE A 545 11.71 -3.06 -2.76
C ILE A 545 10.61 -2.60 -1.83
N ILE A 546 10.95 -2.48 -0.56
CA ILE A 546 10.01 -2.29 0.55
C ILE A 546 10.22 -0.88 1.10
N ILE A 547 9.15 -0.11 1.21
CA ILE A 547 9.17 1.21 1.85
C ILE A 547 8.33 1.12 3.12
N LEU A 548 8.95 1.36 4.27
CA LEU A 548 8.29 1.40 5.56
C LEU A 548 8.18 2.85 6.03
N ASP A 549 7.06 3.20 6.66
CA ASP A 549 6.99 4.40 7.48
C ASP A 549 7.92 4.23 8.70
N ALA A 550 8.88 5.13 8.86
CA ALA A 550 9.88 5.07 9.91
C ALA A 550 9.30 5.33 11.32
N LEU A 551 8.10 5.92 11.43
CA LEU A 551 7.46 6.21 12.70
C LEU A 551 6.59 5.06 13.21
N THR A 552 6.04 4.26 12.29
CA THR A 552 5.11 3.17 12.62
C THR A 552 5.67 1.81 12.28
N GLY A 553 6.71 1.71 11.44
CA GLY A 553 7.28 0.45 10.98
C GLY A 553 6.39 -0.33 10.00
N THR A 554 5.21 0.20 9.64
CA THR A 554 4.31 -0.43 8.68
C THR A 554 4.74 -0.08 7.26
N ALA A 555 4.47 -0.98 6.32
CA ALA A 555 4.71 -0.71 4.90
C ALA A 555 3.80 0.41 4.38
N LEU A 556 4.26 1.09 3.34
CA LEU A 556 3.49 2.08 2.59
C LEU A 556 3.16 1.52 1.21
N GLY A 557 1.87 1.58 0.84
CA GLY A 557 1.43 1.33 -0.53
C GLY A 557 1.66 2.53 -1.44
N VAL A 558 1.72 2.31 -2.75
CA VAL A 558 1.82 3.38 -3.76
C VAL A 558 0.77 4.49 -3.54
N PRO A 559 -0.52 4.19 -3.28
CA PRO A 559 -1.52 5.23 -3.03
C PRO A 559 -1.25 6.07 -1.78
N GLU A 560 -0.39 5.61 -0.86
CA GLU A 560 -0.10 6.25 0.41
C GLU A 560 1.17 7.12 0.37
N TYR A 561 1.91 7.13 -0.74
CA TYR A 561 3.08 7.98 -0.87
C TYR A 561 2.68 9.45 -0.83
N ARG A 562 3.15 10.16 0.19
CA ARG A 562 2.87 11.58 0.43
C ARG A 562 4.14 12.32 0.83
N PHE A 563 4.24 13.58 0.41
CA PHE A 563 5.30 14.48 0.85
C PHE A 563 5.36 14.54 2.37
N GLY A 564 6.56 14.56 2.92
CA GLY A 564 6.79 14.74 4.36
C GLY A 564 6.88 13.43 5.15
N LEU A 565 6.41 12.30 4.60
CA LEU A 565 6.55 11.00 5.23
C LEU A 565 8.02 10.63 5.40
N LYS A 566 8.35 10.18 6.60
CA LYS A 566 9.67 9.68 6.99
C LYS A 566 9.69 8.17 6.74
N VAL A 567 10.64 7.70 5.96
CA VAL A 567 10.64 6.31 5.47
C VAL A 567 11.98 5.62 5.60
N LEU A 568 11.93 4.30 5.75
CA LEU A 568 13.05 3.38 5.56
C LEU A 568 12.81 2.59 4.27
N VAL A 569 13.84 2.44 3.45
CA VAL A 569 13.79 1.64 2.23
C VAL A 569 14.65 0.41 2.40
N LEU A 570 14.03 -0.75 2.31
CA LEU A 570 14.68 -2.05 2.39
C LEU A 570 14.61 -2.77 1.05
N VAL A 571 15.59 -3.64 0.85
CA VAL A 571 15.61 -4.58 -0.27
C VAL A 571 15.74 -5.98 0.29
N ALA A 572 14.89 -6.90 -0.17
CA ALA A 572 14.99 -8.31 0.16
C ALA A 572 15.13 -9.17 -1.11
N ALA A 573 15.88 -10.26 -0.99
CA ALA A 573 16.06 -11.25 -2.05
C ALA A 573 14.71 -11.90 -2.40
N PRO A 574 14.42 -12.09 -3.69
CA PRO A 574 13.22 -12.81 -4.11
C PRO A 574 13.38 -14.32 -3.92
N SER A 575 12.30 -15.07 -4.13
CA SER A 575 12.40 -16.53 -4.26
C SER A 575 13.47 -16.91 -5.31
N PRO A 576 14.30 -17.94 -5.07
CA PRO A 576 15.29 -18.41 -6.04
C PRO A 576 14.70 -18.74 -7.42
N ILE A 577 13.42 -19.10 -7.49
CA ILE A 577 12.68 -19.34 -8.74
C ILE A 577 12.79 -18.11 -9.66
N TRP A 578 12.65 -16.90 -9.11
CA TRP A 578 12.74 -15.65 -9.86
C TRP A 578 14.16 -15.27 -10.28
N THR A 579 15.18 -15.84 -9.63
CA THR A 579 16.58 -15.63 -9.99
C THR A 579 17.12 -16.66 -10.98
N SER A 580 16.31 -17.65 -11.37
CA SER A 580 16.61 -18.52 -12.50
C SER A 580 16.66 -17.71 -13.81
N GLU A 581 17.31 -18.24 -14.83
CA GLU A 581 17.36 -17.61 -16.16
C GLU A 581 15.95 -17.29 -16.67
N ARG A 582 15.05 -18.29 -16.64
CA ARG A 582 13.66 -18.14 -17.04
C ARG A 582 12.87 -17.18 -16.15
N GLY A 583 13.11 -17.18 -14.85
CA GLY A 583 12.50 -16.23 -13.91
C GLY A 583 12.88 -14.78 -14.23
N LEU A 584 14.15 -14.54 -14.58
CA LEU A 584 14.65 -13.22 -14.96
C LEU A 584 14.13 -12.76 -16.34
N GLU A 585 13.86 -13.68 -17.26
CA GLU A 585 13.18 -13.36 -18.52
C GLU A 585 11.75 -12.86 -18.30
N ILE A 586 11.02 -13.48 -17.36
CA ILE A 586 9.60 -13.19 -17.09
C ILE A 586 9.41 -11.96 -16.19
N ALA A 587 10.20 -11.87 -15.12
CA ALA A 587 10.01 -10.88 -14.05
C ALA A 587 11.29 -10.09 -13.70
N GLY A 588 12.36 -10.26 -14.47
CA GLY A 588 13.56 -9.44 -14.34
C GLY A 588 13.43 -8.07 -15.02
N PRO A 589 14.44 -7.20 -14.89
CA PRO A 589 14.34 -5.79 -15.29
C PRO A 589 14.01 -5.58 -16.77
N LYS A 590 14.52 -6.45 -17.65
CA LYS A 590 14.24 -6.41 -19.09
C LYS A 590 12.76 -6.59 -19.40
N ALA A 591 12.05 -7.44 -18.64
CA ALA A 591 10.61 -7.68 -18.80
C ALA A 591 9.78 -6.41 -18.53
N PHE A 592 10.32 -5.48 -17.74
CA PHE A 592 9.72 -4.18 -17.44
C PHE A 592 10.26 -3.05 -18.32
N GLY A 593 11.03 -3.37 -19.38
CA GLY A 593 11.62 -2.37 -20.28
C GLY A 593 12.82 -1.63 -19.69
N VAL A 594 13.41 -2.11 -18.59
CA VAL A 594 14.57 -1.48 -17.93
C VAL A 594 15.87 -2.02 -18.55
N ILE A 595 16.68 -1.13 -19.10
CA ILE A 595 18.02 -1.47 -19.61
C ILE A 595 18.98 -1.53 -18.41
N MET A 596 19.47 -2.73 -18.07
CA MET A 596 20.37 -2.98 -16.94
C MET A 596 21.84 -2.71 -17.30
N PHE A 597 22.52 -1.87 -16.52
CA PHE A 597 23.98 -1.95 -16.29
C PHE A 597 24.24 -2.79 -15.05
N ALA A 598 24.95 -3.90 -15.20
CA ALA A 598 25.12 -4.99 -14.24
C ALA A 598 25.09 -4.60 -12.74
N ILE A 599 24.20 -5.25 -11.97
CA ILE A 599 24.20 -5.26 -10.50
C ILE A 599 24.50 -6.69 -10.05
N GLN A 600 25.45 -6.85 -9.13
CA GLN A 600 25.67 -8.10 -8.41
C GLN A 600 24.48 -8.38 -7.48
N THR A 601 23.66 -9.37 -7.83
CA THR A 601 22.68 -9.95 -6.93
C THR A 601 23.39 -10.78 -5.86
N THR A 602 23.03 -10.60 -4.60
CA THR A 602 23.46 -11.46 -3.49
C THR A 602 22.70 -12.78 -3.57
N ASN A 603 23.31 -13.79 -4.17
CA ASN A 603 22.78 -15.15 -4.25
C ASN A 603 23.01 -15.88 -2.91
N LYS A 604 22.00 -15.92 -2.04
CA LYS A 604 21.91 -16.93 -0.97
C LYS A 604 20.51 -17.54 -0.93
N ILE A 605 20.49 -18.86 -0.87
CA ILE A 605 19.30 -19.72 -0.90
C ILE A 605 18.46 -19.45 0.36
N LEU A 606 17.20 -19.07 0.18
CA LEU A 606 16.22 -18.96 1.26
C LEU A 606 15.67 -20.36 1.58
N HIS A 607 16.01 -20.89 2.77
CA HIS A 607 15.16 -21.89 3.41
C HIS A 607 14.22 -21.15 4.36
N GLN A 608 12.94 -21.07 4.01
CA GLN A 608 11.93 -20.44 4.85
C GLN A 608 11.72 -21.28 6.11
N LYS A 609 12.05 -20.69 7.26
CA LYS A 609 11.80 -21.27 8.58
C LYS A 609 10.29 -21.49 8.74
N SER A 610 9.90 -22.74 8.96
CA SER A 610 8.52 -23.09 9.33
C SER A 610 8.21 -22.63 10.75
N ILE A 611 6.94 -22.40 11.04
CA ILE A 611 6.40 -22.36 12.40
C ILE A 611 6.28 -23.76 13.05
N HIS A 612 6.55 -24.85 12.30
CA HIS A 612 6.60 -26.21 12.82
C HIS A 612 7.97 -26.61 13.40
N LEU A 613 7.93 -27.38 14.49
CA LEU A 613 9.08 -27.83 15.29
C LEU A 613 10.00 -28.88 14.64
N ASN A 614 10.00 -29.09 13.32
CA ASN A 614 10.99 -29.95 12.64
C ASN A 614 11.19 -29.54 11.16
N PRO A 615 12.44 -29.40 10.66
CA PRO A 615 12.69 -29.07 9.26
C PRO A 615 12.83 -30.34 8.40
N PRO A 616 12.34 -30.32 7.15
CA PRO A 616 13.02 -30.99 6.06
C PRO A 616 13.70 -29.95 5.15
N THR A 617 14.94 -30.25 4.78
CA THR A 617 15.79 -29.49 3.85
C THR A 617 15.29 -29.68 2.42
N GLN A 618 15.07 -28.59 1.69
CA GLN A 618 14.65 -28.63 0.29
C GLN A 618 15.90 -28.72 -0.62
N THR A 619 16.26 -29.92 -1.06
CA THR A 619 17.30 -30.10 -2.09
C THR A 619 16.69 -29.84 -3.47
N LEU A 620 17.17 -28.81 -4.16
CA LEU A 620 16.83 -28.57 -5.56
C LEU A 620 17.35 -29.73 -6.43
N ILE A 621 16.46 -30.40 -7.15
CA ILE A 621 16.83 -31.34 -8.21
C ILE A 621 17.19 -30.53 -9.45
N ASN A 622 18.45 -30.59 -9.87
CA ASN A 622 18.91 -30.06 -11.15
C ASN A 622 18.32 -30.92 -12.29
N PRO A 623 17.56 -30.36 -13.24
CA PRO A 623 17.15 -31.11 -14.43
C PRO A 623 18.30 -31.09 -15.44
N THR A 624 19.27 -32.00 -15.29
CA THR A 624 20.20 -32.32 -16.39
C THR A 624 19.75 -33.60 -17.07
N HIS A 625 18.91 -33.47 -18.10
CA HIS A 625 18.79 -34.51 -19.12
C HIS A 625 19.22 -33.92 -20.47
N PRO A 626 20.17 -34.56 -21.19
CA PRO A 626 20.65 -34.07 -22.46
C PRO A 626 19.63 -34.34 -23.57
N ILE A 627 19.38 -33.32 -24.40
CA ILE A 627 18.65 -33.41 -25.67
C ILE A 627 19.50 -34.28 -26.64
N PRO A 628 18.95 -35.33 -27.27
CA PRO A 628 19.69 -36.07 -28.28
C PRO A 628 19.76 -35.28 -29.59
N SER A 629 20.98 -35.15 -30.13
CA SER A 629 21.29 -34.49 -31.39
C SER A 629 20.56 -35.14 -32.58
N PRO A 630 20.14 -34.37 -33.61
CA PRO A 630 19.52 -34.94 -34.80
C PRO A 630 20.58 -35.59 -35.72
N PRO A 631 20.28 -36.70 -36.41
CA PRO A 631 21.20 -37.30 -37.34
C PRO A 631 21.21 -36.54 -38.69
N THR A 632 22.40 -36.19 -39.13
CA THR A 632 22.73 -35.74 -40.49
C THR A 632 22.85 -36.93 -41.42
N SER A 633 22.07 -36.96 -42.51
CA SER A 633 22.47 -37.62 -43.75
C SER A 633 21.78 -36.97 -44.95
N ILE A 634 22.62 -36.60 -45.90
CA ILE A 634 22.39 -35.88 -47.17
C ILE A 634 21.97 -36.87 -48.27
N HIS A 635 21.08 -36.48 -49.19
CA HIS A 635 21.25 -36.52 -50.67
C HIS A 635 19.95 -36.14 -51.44
N PRO A 636 20.02 -35.72 -52.73
CA PRO A 636 19.42 -34.46 -53.22
C PRO A 636 18.51 -34.65 -54.48
N LEU A 637 18.20 -33.52 -55.15
CA LEU A 637 17.55 -33.36 -56.48
C LEU A 637 16.00 -33.38 -56.42
N ASP A 638 15.22 -32.60 -57.17
CA ASP A 638 15.49 -31.68 -58.28
C ASP A 638 14.24 -30.81 -58.54
N GLN A 639 14.47 -29.61 -59.09
CA GLN A 639 13.67 -28.88 -60.11
C GLN A 639 12.16 -28.53 -59.94
N ASN A 640 11.93 -27.22 -59.73
CA ASN A 640 11.05 -26.27 -60.45
C ASN A 640 10.35 -26.72 -61.76
N PRO A 641 9.44 -25.93 -62.40
CA PRO A 641 8.54 -24.85 -61.95
C PRO A 641 7.11 -24.92 -62.59
N HIS A 642 6.18 -24.03 -62.19
CA HIS A 642 5.28 -23.22 -63.07
C HIS A 642 3.93 -22.81 -62.44
N SER A 643 3.87 -21.52 -62.10
CA SER A 643 2.88 -20.48 -62.45
C SER A 643 1.48 -20.80 -63.04
N LEU A 644 0.54 -19.89 -62.71
CA LEU A 644 -0.74 -19.49 -63.35
C LEU A 644 -1.98 -20.10 -62.64
N ARG A 645 -3.09 -19.41 -62.37
CA ARG A 645 -3.63 -18.13 -62.88
C ARG A 645 -4.78 -17.63 -61.98
N THR A 646 -4.89 -16.31 -61.92
CA THR A 646 -6.00 -15.44 -61.51
C THR A 646 -7.33 -15.68 -62.24
N LEU A 647 -8.46 -15.30 -61.62
CA LEU A 647 -9.69 -14.64 -62.16
C LEU A 647 -10.65 -14.43 -60.94
N SER A 648 -11.45 -13.38 -60.72
CA SER A 648 -11.67 -12.02 -61.23
C SER A 648 -12.88 -11.42 -60.49
N THR A 649 -12.82 -10.14 -60.08
CA THR A 649 -13.85 -9.04 -60.16
C THR A 649 -15.32 -9.33 -59.80
N THR A 650 -16.14 -8.54 -59.07
CA THR A 650 -16.26 -7.11 -58.63
C THR A 650 -17.64 -6.98 -57.88
N PRO A 651 -18.23 -5.80 -57.54
CA PRO A 651 -17.83 -4.78 -56.57
C PRO A 651 -18.99 -4.24 -55.67
N GLY A 652 -18.67 -3.46 -54.65
CA GLY A 652 -19.59 -2.53 -53.97
C GLY A 652 -18.92 -2.00 -52.69
N GLY A 653 -18.65 -0.72 -52.46
CA GLY A 653 -19.17 0.51 -53.04
C GLY A 653 -19.88 1.31 -51.95
N TYR A 654 -19.15 1.96 -51.04
CA TYR A 654 -19.68 3.07 -50.23
C TYR A 654 -18.61 4.14 -49.98
N GLN A 655 -19.05 5.38 -50.16
CA GLN A 655 -18.27 6.61 -50.36
C GLN A 655 -17.61 7.13 -49.08
N ARG A 656 -16.39 7.67 -49.25
CA ARG A 656 -15.71 8.56 -48.30
C ARG A 656 -16.21 9.99 -48.47
N ALA A 657 -16.67 10.60 -47.38
CA ALA A 657 -16.65 12.06 -47.22
C ALA A 657 -15.29 12.47 -46.64
N ARG A 658 -14.53 13.29 -47.38
CA ARG A 658 -13.35 14.01 -46.88
C ARG A 658 -13.82 15.25 -46.13
N LEU A 659 -13.37 15.40 -44.89
CA LEU A 659 -13.16 16.70 -44.26
C LEU A 659 -11.64 16.84 -44.05
N GLU A 660 -11.04 17.78 -44.77
CA GLU A 660 -9.67 18.23 -44.58
C GLU A 660 -9.64 19.29 -43.46
N GLY A 661 -8.76 19.13 -42.47
CA GLY A 661 -8.46 20.19 -41.50
C GLY A 661 -8.00 19.65 -40.14
N CYS A 662 -6.83 20.11 -39.68
CA CYS A 662 -6.17 19.80 -38.39
C CYS A 662 -5.48 18.43 -38.26
N ARG A 663 -4.25 18.34 -38.80
CA ARG A 663 -3.28 17.30 -38.41
C ARG A 663 -2.82 17.53 -36.96
N PHE A 664 -3.30 16.73 -36.02
CA PHE A 664 -2.57 16.44 -34.79
C PHE A 664 -1.77 15.16 -35.00
N HIS A 665 -0.44 15.26 -35.00
CA HIS A 665 0.43 14.09 -34.94
C HIS A 665 0.32 13.47 -33.54
N ALA A 666 -0.43 12.37 -33.42
CA ALA A 666 -0.34 11.49 -32.26
C ALA A 666 1.05 10.82 -32.28
N LYS A 667 1.94 11.25 -31.39
CA LYS A 667 3.23 10.56 -31.16
C LYS A 667 2.95 9.16 -30.64
N THR A 668 3.64 8.16 -31.19
CA THR A 668 3.54 6.78 -30.70
C THR A 668 4.33 6.62 -29.40
N PRO A 669 4.06 5.61 -28.56
CA PRO A 669 4.81 5.37 -27.32
C PRO A 669 6.33 5.21 -27.54
N ARG A 670 6.77 4.82 -28.74
CA ARG A 670 8.20 4.77 -29.12
C ARG A 670 8.82 6.16 -29.28
N ASP A 671 8.05 7.15 -29.71
CA ASP A 671 8.54 8.51 -29.94
C ASP A 671 8.74 9.28 -28.62
N LEU A 672 7.96 8.95 -27.58
CA LEU A 672 8.13 9.50 -26.23
C LEU A 672 9.34 8.94 -25.48
N ILE A 673 9.78 7.72 -25.80
CA ILE A 673 10.96 7.09 -25.16
C ILE A 673 12.26 7.72 -25.68
N ARG A 674 12.28 8.23 -26.92
CA ARG A 674 13.44 8.91 -27.51
C ARG A 674 13.66 10.34 -27.03
N GLU A 675 12.63 11.00 -26.50
CA GLU A 675 12.78 12.36 -25.92
C GLU A 675 13.25 12.34 -24.45
N LEU A 676 13.36 11.15 -23.84
CA LEU A 676 13.80 10.94 -22.44
C LEU A 676 15.16 10.22 -22.32
N THR A 677 15.86 9.99 -23.42
CA THR A 677 17.26 9.54 -23.49
C THR A 677 18.13 10.64 -24.07
#